data_AF-A0A0D1DXR9-F1
#
_entry.id   AF-A0A0D1DXR9-F1
#
_cell.length_a   1.000
_cell.length_b   1.000
_cell.length_c   1.000
_cell.angle_alpha   90.00
_cell.angle_beta   90.00
_cell.angle_gamma   90.00
#
_symmetry.space_group_name_H-M   'P 1'
#
loop_
_entity.id
_entity.type
_entity.pdbx_description
1 polymer ?
#
loop_
_entity_poly.entity_id
_entity_poly.type
_entity_poly.pdbx_seq_one_letter_code
_entity_poly.pdbx_strand_id
1 'polypeptide(L)'
;MPSVAEIHQLSPNHSMDPPAKRLKMDSDAPRIDIEAVAADSTSYQDVGPLPTTSETERVDDLDPIPVCTSTLEYRNGIFLAPMVRIGTLPTRLLSLEYGADLVWGPEIVDRAIIGCERKVNPHTGVVEYLKDHKQIFSCHPIERPYLVYQLGSADPHLAFQAIKTITQADDVAAVDLNCGCPKPFSTHAGMGANMLSTPILLCNTLKAMRRAAPAHVAVTCKIRLLPTQEKTLELVDKIVRTGAIECLTVHCRTKDMRPREPALLHRLREIVDHVNSVATEMGRTIPVVCNGDVWDAATVPRIKELTGVTSTMIARGAEANPSCFRPQGNVSIPQVIAPKWVKYSIALNNPVGNTKYCMAQLAFKPAEAGNAKGMSKKQLSALRMGISHAKTHEELAAVFGIDAEQVKSQSVEKQILKDLREALEERVKRHATSHSGSGSDGQRLGAVVNNASNSLDQSSAGGQQNNDGHASGPDQNKATSNSPQPEWKQILADGIGDNIKNEKSILYYAFSTVEQPSSVHDAAKPHVRYVVHRGFVNEKRDGDAEGGVASHNPAFGSSPCLMTTTDVRTPKVQQLTSQSSLRAHGHDGSRCGECEISWWIESTQMQFRISGTVHVLPTPGHPLRSLFPFERLSPPRAPDAMDSGEPFDWDAERTRIFNKLNAGLLASFCRPTPGSPHPNAHRLDAAKPKDDTSSPWPLQLPQPGKEENEEQKEQLKQSEKNFALVVVEPYKVDLVNLADDTRTIYELVDGECAATGRWTSRRVVP
;
A
#
# COMPACT_ATOMS: atom_id res chain seq x y z
N MET A 1 -15.97 -6.14 -41.34
CA MET A 1 -15.38 -6.47 -40.03
C MET A 1 -15.68 -7.93 -39.74
N PRO A 2 -14.70 -8.75 -39.32
CA PRO A 2 -14.97 -10.11 -38.83
C PRO A 2 -15.71 -10.06 -37.48
N SER A 3 -16.31 -11.18 -37.08
CA SER A 3 -17.13 -11.26 -35.86
C SER A 3 -16.31 -11.65 -34.62
N VAL A 4 -16.84 -11.34 -33.44
CA VAL A 4 -16.17 -11.53 -32.13
C VAL A 4 -15.80 -13.00 -31.83
N ALA A 5 -16.37 -13.97 -32.55
CA ALA A 5 -16.10 -15.40 -32.36
C ALA A 5 -14.70 -15.86 -32.84
N GLU A 6 -14.04 -15.12 -33.73
CA GLU A 6 -12.77 -15.56 -34.37
C GLU A 6 -11.49 -15.15 -33.60
N ILE A 7 -11.63 -14.43 -32.48
CA ILE A 7 -10.48 -13.90 -31.70
C ILE A 7 -10.01 -14.90 -30.60
N HIS A 8 -10.78 -15.96 -30.32
CA HIS A 8 -10.55 -16.86 -29.17
C HIS A 8 -9.66 -18.10 -29.43
N GLN A 9 -8.95 -18.20 -30.56
CA GLN A 9 -8.10 -19.38 -30.88
C GLN A 9 -6.57 -19.14 -30.81
N LEU A 10 -6.09 -18.43 -29.79
CA LEU A 10 -4.66 -18.44 -29.42
C LEU A 10 -4.50 -18.69 -27.91
N SER A 11 -4.29 -19.96 -27.57
CA SER A 11 -4.11 -20.43 -26.18
C SER A 11 -2.64 -20.37 -25.72
N PRO A 12 -2.41 -20.32 -24.39
CA PRO A 12 -1.11 -20.00 -23.81
C PRO A 12 -0.20 -21.22 -23.68
N ASN A 13 1.12 -21.00 -23.73
CA ASN A 13 2.10 -22.05 -23.47
C ASN A 13 3.36 -21.51 -22.79
N HIS A 14 3.31 -21.28 -21.48
CA HIS A 14 4.49 -21.22 -20.59
C HIS A 14 4.10 -21.69 -19.18
N SER A 15 4.45 -22.94 -18.86
CA SER A 15 4.39 -23.48 -17.50
C SER A 15 5.39 -22.75 -16.59
N MET A 16 5.00 -22.48 -15.35
CA MET A 16 5.86 -21.91 -14.31
C MET A 16 6.06 -22.93 -13.19
N ASP A 17 7.27 -23.50 -13.11
CA ASP A 17 7.63 -24.45 -12.06
C ASP A 17 7.55 -23.84 -10.64
N PRO A 18 7.15 -24.62 -9.62
CA PRO A 18 7.02 -24.14 -8.24
C PRO A 18 8.39 -23.81 -7.60
N PRO A 19 8.49 -22.77 -6.76
CA PRO A 19 9.74 -22.38 -6.11
C PRO A 19 10.16 -23.35 -5.00
N ALA A 20 11.41 -23.81 -5.06
CA ALA A 20 11.99 -24.72 -4.07
C ALA A 20 12.07 -24.14 -2.64
N LYS A 21 11.90 -25.04 -1.65
CA LYS A 21 11.88 -24.76 -0.20
C LYS A 21 13.16 -24.04 0.27
N ARG A 22 13.02 -23.03 1.14
CA ARG A 22 14.14 -22.40 1.86
C ARG A 22 14.65 -23.32 2.98
N LEU A 23 15.97 -23.50 3.08
CA LEU A 23 16.65 -24.13 4.20
C LEU A 23 16.68 -23.20 5.42
N LYS A 24 16.63 -23.79 6.62
CA LYS A 24 16.88 -23.08 7.89
C LYS A 24 18.37 -22.77 8.03
N MET A 25 18.70 -21.66 8.69
CA MET A 25 20.04 -21.36 9.20
C MET A 25 20.00 -21.27 10.73
N ASP A 26 21.09 -21.67 11.37
CA ASP A 26 21.21 -21.79 12.84
C ASP A 26 21.25 -20.45 13.58
N SER A 27 21.05 -20.53 14.89
CA SER A 27 20.65 -19.42 15.77
C SER A 27 21.78 -18.61 16.42
N ASP A 28 23.05 -18.99 16.24
CA ASP A 28 24.16 -18.47 17.05
C ASP A 28 25.04 -17.47 16.30
N ALA A 29 24.65 -16.20 16.33
CA ALA A 29 25.51 -15.06 16.01
C ALA A 29 25.10 -13.80 16.83
N PRO A 30 26.06 -12.98 17.31
CA PRO A 30 25.76 -11.89 18.23
C PRO A 30 25.00 -10.73 17.56
N ARG A 31 24.03 -10.16 18.29
CA ARG A 31 23.26 -8.99 17.82
C ARG A 31 24.11 -7.73 17.88
N ILE A 32 24.28 -7.08 16.75
CA ILE A 32 24.76 -5.69 16.65
C ILE A 32 23.52 -4.82 16.42
N ASP A 33 23.20 -3.99 17.40
CA ASP A 33 22.08 -3.03 17.29
C ASP A 33 22.36 -1.99 16.20
N ILE A 34 21.31 -1.59 15.48
CA ILE A 34 21.34 -0.53 14.46
C ILE A 34 20.13 0.36 14.73
N GLU A 35 20.37 1.61 15.13
CA GLU A 35 19.32 2.61 15.26
C GLU A 35 18.86 3.07 13.87
N ALA A 36 17.61 2.78 13.54
CA ALA A 36 16.94 3.36 12.38
C ALA A 36 16.11 4.55 12.84
N VAL A 37 16.70 5.76 12.80
CA VAL A 37 16.01 6.99 13.17
C VAL A 37 14.97 7.35 12.10
N ALA A 38 13.73 6.89 12.31
CA ALA A 38 12.58 7.51 11.67
C ALA A 38 12.48 8.96 12.17
N ALA A 39 12.07 9.88 11.30
CA ALA A 39 11.86 11.27 11.71
C ALA A 39 10.73 11.33 12.75
N ASP A 40 11.13 11.47 14.01
CA ASP A 40 10.21 11.62 15.15
C ASP A 40 9.17 12.72 14.88
N SER A 41 7.91 12.37 15.06
CA SER A 41 6.72 13.20 14.83
C SER A 41 5.88 13.37 16.10
N THR A 42 6.45 13.12 17.28
CA THR A 42 5.69 13.01 18.54
C THR A 42 5.51 14.31 19.33
N SER A 43 6.05 15.45 18.87
CA SER A 43 5.82 16.78 19.46
C SER A 43 4.59 17.50 18.90
N TYR A 44 3.42 16.85 18.91
CA TYR A 44 2.15 17.52 18.67
C TYR A 44 1.54 18.01 19.99
N GLN A 45 1.62 19.32 20.23
CA GLN A 45 0.77 19.96 21.23
C GLN A 45 -0.64 20.14 20.67
N ASP A 46 -1.63 20.01 21.55
CA ASP A 46 -3.04 20.11 21.24
C ASP A 46 -3.36 21.55 20.78
N VAL A 47 -3.66 21.72 19.49
CA VAL A 47 -4.09 23.01 18.93
C VAL A 47 -5.60 22.98 18.84
N GLY A 48 -6.26 24.00 19.38
CA GLY A 48 -7.70 24.03 19.62
C GLY A 48 -8.59 23.83 18.38
N PRO A 49 -9.93 23.73 18.58
CA PRO A 49 -10.86 23.35 17.53
C PRO A 49 -10.71 24.25 16.29
N LEU A 50 -10.71 23.60 15.12
CA LEU A 50 -10.64 24.25 13.81
C LEU A 50 -11.68 25.38 13.71
N PRO A 51 -11.32 26.55 13.15
CA PRO A 51 -12.29 27.58 12.85
C PRO A 51 -13.36 27.01 11.92
N THR A 52 -14.63 27.24 12.25
CA THR A 52 -15.73 27.03 11.31
C THR A 52 -15.50 27.87 10.06
N THR A 53 -15.25 27.21 8.92
CA THR A 53 -15.20 27.86 7.62
C THR A 53 -16.57 28.46 7.31
N SER A 54 -16.69 29.79 7.33
CA SER A 54 -17.90 30.47 6.89
C SER A 54 -18.07 30.33 5.38
N GLU A 55 -19.32 30.22 4.91
CA GLU A 55 -19.67 29.98 3.50
C GLU A 55 -19.45 31.22 2.58
N THR A 56 -18.53 32.13 2.94
CA THR A 56 -18.51 33.51 2.43
C THR A 56 -17.42 33.85 1.42
N GLU A 57 -16.46 32.96 1.14
CA GLU A 57 -15.50 33.15 0.04
C GLU A 57 -15.90 32.33 -1.18
N ARG A 58 -16.65 32.97 -2.09
CA ARG A 58 -16.89 32.43 -3.43
C ARG A 58 -15.59 32.36 -4.22
N VAL A 59 -15.54 31.43 -5.16
CA VAL A 59 -14.33 31.01 -5.89
C VAL A 59 -13.72 32.13 -6.77
N ASP A 60 -14.42 33.27 -6.91
CA ASP A 60 -14.16 34.30 -7.92
C ASP A 60 -13.60 35.63 -7.35
N ASP A 61 -13.66 35.85 -6.02
CA ASP A 61 -13.43 37.16 -5.39
C ASP A 61 -11.96 37.46 -5.00
N LEU A 62 -10.96 36.95 -5.74
CA LEU A 62 -9.54 37.24 -5.50
C LEU A 62 -8.78 37.47 -6.82
N ASP A 63 -7.83 38.42 -6.80
CA ASP A 63 -7.01 38.91 -7.92
C ASP A 63 -6.70 37.88 -9.03
N PRO A 64 -6.71 38.29 -10.32
CA PRO A 64 -6.51 37.40 -11.45
C PRO A 64 -5.26 36.53 -11.28
N ILE A 65 -5.41 35.24 -11.55
CA ILE A 65 -4.37 34.24 -11.28
C ILE A 65 -3.09 34.58 -12.06
N PRO A 66 -1.92 34.68 -11.39
CA PRO A 66 -0.68 35.07 -12.06
C PRO A 66 -0.33 34.15 -13.22
N VAL A 67 0.00 34.77 -14.36
CA VAL A 67 0.37 34.08 -15.60
C VAL A 67 1.69 33.34 -15.40
N CYS A 68 1.73 32.08 -15.82
CA CYS A 68 2.97 31.30 -15.88
C CYS A 68 3.78 31.68 -17.13
N THR A 69 5.10 31.80 -16.97
CA THR A 69 6.07 32.04 -18.05
C THR A 69 7.08 30.89 -18.17
N SER A 70 6.78 29.74 -17.55
CA SER A 70 7.64 28.56 -17.62
C SER A 70 7.72 28.02 -19.04
N THR A 71 8.93 27.64 -19.47
CA THR A 71 9.21 27.04 -20.78
C THR A 71 9.27 25.50 -20.71
N LEU A 72 8.71 24.90 -19.66
CA LEU A 72 8.78 23.45 -19.43
C LEU A 72 7.78 22.72 -20.34
N GLU A 73 8.27 21.82 -21.18
CA GLU A 73 7.43 21.07 -22.11
C GLU A 73 6.85 19.81 -21.43
N TYR A 74 5.52 19.70 -21.44
CA TYR A 74 4.77 18.58 -20.88
C TYR A 74 4.16 17.67 -21.96
N ARG A 75 4.33 17.99 -23.25
CA ARG A 75 3.89 17.20 -24.41
C ARG A 75 4.99 16.27 -24.91
N ASN A 76 4.57 15.18 -25.54
CA ASN A 76 5.41 14.17 -26.19
C ASN A 76 6.40 13.38 -25.29
N GLY A 77 6.53 13.72 -24.01
CA GLY A 77 7.54 13.17 -23.11
C GLY A 77 7.16 11.91 -22.30
N ILE A 78 8.16 11.35 -21.65
CA ILE A 78 8.07 10.22 -20.71
C ILE A 78 8.68 10.66 -19.38
N PHE A 79 7.86 10.69 -18.32
CA PHE A 79 8.22 11.32 -17.04
C PHE A 79 8.38 10.30 -15.91
N LEU A 80 9.29 10.55 -14.97
CA LEU A 80 9.36 9.77 -13.72
C LEU A 80 8.25 10.22 -12.76
N ALA A 81 7.48 9.27 -12.24
CA ALA A 81 6.44 9.53 -11.27
C ALA A 81 6.97 9.89 -9.87
N PRO A 82 6.22 10.71 -9.10
CA PRO A 82 6.50 10.91 -7.69
C PRO A 82 6.31 9.61 -6.92
N MET A 83 7.34 9.18 -6.19
CA MET A 83 7.33 7.94 -5.41
C MET A 83 8.00 8.17 -4.06
N VAL A 84 7.24 8.08 -2.97
CA VAL A 84 7.76 8.21 -1.61
C VAL A 84 8.84 7.16 -1.35
N ARG A 85 9.96 7.59 -0.75
CA ARG A 85 11.24 6.86 -0.59
C ARG A 85 11.99 6.52 -1.88
N ILE A 86 11.34 6.17 -2.99
CA ILE A 86 12.04 5.76 -4.22
C ILE A 86 12.54 6.96 -5.05
N GLY A 87 11.77 8.05 -5.12
CA GLY A 87 12.07 9.25 -5.91
C GLY A 87 13.17 10.16 -5.34
N THR A 88 14.09 9.62 -4.54
CA THR A 88 15.27 10.34 -4.03
C THR A 88 16.25 10.67 -5.17
N LEU A 89 17.18 11.59 -4.89
CA LEU A 89 18.10 12.16 -5.87
C LEU A 89 18.77 11.11 -6.79
N PRO A 90 19.37 10.00 -6.30
CA PRO A 90 19.99 9.01 -7.18
C PRO A 90 19.04 8.40 -8.23
N THR A 91 17.79 8.11 -7.86
CA THR A 91 16.78 7.56 -8.79
C THR A 91 16.37 8.58 -9.84
N ARG A 92 16.23 9.86 -9.47
CA ARG A 92 15.91 10.93 -10.41
C ARG A 92 17.03 11.15 -11.43
N LEU A 93 18.27 11.24 -10.96
CA LEU A 93 19.44 11.39 -11.83
C LEU A 93 19.60 10.21 -12.80
N LEU A 94 19.43 8.98 -12.34
CA LEU A 94 19.46 7.80 -13.22
C LEU A 94 18.30 7.78 -14.21
N SER A 95 17.10 8.20 -13.80
CA SER A 95 15.95 8.29 -14.71
C SER A 95 16.21 9.31 -15.81
N LEU A 96 16.76 10.49 -15.47
CA LEU A 96 17.20 11.49 -16.45
C LEU A 96 18.26 10.92 -17.40
N GLU A 97 19.31 10.26 -16.89
CA GLU A 97 20.38 9.65 -17.69
C GLU A 97 19.81 8.67 -18.73
N TYR A 98 18.83 7.87 -18.33
CA TYR A 98 18.24 6.84 -19.18
C TYR A 98 17.06 7.30 -20.07
N GLY A 99 16.68 8.57 -20.03
CA GLY A 99 15.74 9.15 -21.00
C GLY A 99 14.45 9.74 -20.44
N ALA A 100 14.27 9.81 -19.12
CA ALA A 100 13.12 10.54 -18.55
C ALA A 100 13.26 12.03 -18.88
N ASP A 101 12.22 12.64 -19.45
CA ASP A 101 12.23 14.04 -19.87
C ASP A 101 12.10 15.00 -18.68
N LEU A 102 11.29 14.62 -17.69
CA LEU A 102 11.06 15.33 -16.44
C LEU A 102 11.01 14.33 -15.28
N VAL A 103 11.39 14.79 -14.08
CA VAL A 103 11.46 13.95 -12.87
C VAL A 103 10.74 14.58 -11.70
N TRP A 104 9.74 13.86 -11.17
CA TRP A 104 9.08 14.26 -9.93
C TRP A 104 9.87 13.81 -8.70
N GLY A 105 9.98 14.69 -7.71
CA GLY A 105 10.41 14.35 -6.35
C GLY A 105 9.42 13.42 -5.63
N PRO A 106 9.77 12.90 -4.44
CA PRO A 106 8.79 12.23 -3.59
C PRO A 106 7.76 13.25 -3.08
N GLU A 107 6.58 12.78 -2.66
CA GLU A 107 5.61 13.62 -1.93
C GLU A 107 6.25 14.11 -0.61
N ILE A 108 6.42 15.43 -0.47
CA ILE A 108 6.84 16.09 0.77
C ILE A 108 5.66 16.85 1.36
N VAL A 109 5.40 16.68 2.66
CA VAL A 109 4.32 17.38 3.38
C VAL A 109 4.71 18.85 3.62
N ASP A 110 3.76 19.76 3.43
CA ASP A 110 3.92 21.21 3.63
C ASP A 110 4.67 21.60 4.92
N ARG A 111 4.22 21.12 6.08
CA ARG A 111 4.81 21.39 7.41
C ARG A 111 6.24 20.86 7.57
N ALA A 112 6.66 19.90 6.75
CA ALA A 112 8.02 19.38 6.76
C ALA A 112 8.99 20.35 6.07
N ILE A 113 8.61 20.90 4.90
CA ILE A 113 9.47 21.82 4.15
C ILE A 113 9.48 23.24 4.74
N ILE A 114 8.35 23.71 5.29
CA ILE A 114 8.25 25.06 5.91
C ILE A 114 9.25 25.18 7.06
N GLY A 115 10.11 26.21 6.98
CA GLY A 115 11.16 26.47 7.96
C GLY A 115 12.43 25.62 7.82
N CYS A 116 12.62 24.91 6.70
CA CYS A 116 13.88 24.24 6.41
C CYS A 116 15.04 25.24 6.19
N GLU A 117 16.21 24.91 6.71
CA GLU A 117 17.49 25.50 6.30
C GLU A 117 17.93 24.92 4.95
N ARG A 118 18.23 25.79 3.97
CA ARG A 118 18.81 25.37 2.69
C ARG A 118 20.33 25.40 2.78
N LYS A 119 20.96 24.23 2.67
CA LYS A 119 22.42 24.06 2.71
C LYS A 119 22.93 23.50 1.38
N VAL A 120 24.07 24.01 0.89
CA VAL A 120 24.76 23.46 -0.29
C VAL A 120 26.04 22.76 0.16
N ASN A 121 26.24 21.52 -0.26
CA ASN A 121 27.49 20.81 -0.06
C ASN A 121 28.52 21.28 -1.10
N PRO A 122 29.63 21.93 -0.70
CA PRO A 122 30.58 22.53 -1.65
C PRO A 122 31.42 21.49 -2.41
N HIS A 123 31.45 20.23 -1.96
CA HIS A 123 32.19 19.16 -2.62
C HIS A 123 31.33 18.38 -3.62
N THR A 124 30.07 18.12 -3.27
CA THR A 124 29.17 17.29 -4.09
C THR A 124 28.18 18.08 -4.94
N GLY A 125 28.02 19.38 -4.69
CA GLY A 125 27.02 20.23 -5.34
C GLY A 125 25.58 19.97 -4.90
N VAL A 126 25.35 19.00 -4.01
CA VAL A 126 24.01 18.65 -3.50
C VAL A 126 23.45 19.79 -2.66
N VAL A 127 22.20 20.16 -2.93
CA VAL A 127 21.40 21.10 -2.14
C VAL A 127 20.50 20.29 -1.23
N GLU A 128 20.58 20.55 0.07
CA GLU A 128 19.80 19.89 1.13
C GLU A 128 18.87 20.90 1.80
N TYR A 129 17.61 20.50 2.01
CA TYR A 129 16.65 21.20 2.85
C TYR A 129 16.53 20.44 4.16
N LEU A 130 17.01 21.06 5.23
CA LEU A 130 17.21 20.45 6.55
C LEU A 130 16.25 21.06 7.58
N LYS A 131 15.64 20.20 8.42
CA LYS A 131 14.84 20.63 9.58
C LYS A 131 15.19 19.76 10.77
N ASP A 132 15.54 20.38 11.90
CA ASP A 132 16.00 19.68 13.11
C ASP A 132 17.13 18.67 12.81
N HIS A 133 18.10 19.10 11.97
CA HIS A 133 19.21 18.31 11.41
C HIS A 133 18.81 17.09 10.55
N LYS A 134 17.51 16.88 10.26
CA LYS A 134 17.01 15.82 9.37
C LYS A 134 16.88 16.36 7.93
N GLN A 135 17.35 15.59 6.94
CA GLN A 135 17.14 15.89 5.52
C GLN A 135 15.67 15.64 5.15
N ILE A 136 14.96 16.72 4.80
CA ILE A 136 13.56 16.67 4.34
C ILE A 136 13.50 16.47 2.82
N PHE A 137 14.33 17.22 2.10
CA PHE A 137 14.46 17.13 0.65
C PHE A 137 15.92 17.36 0.23
N SER A 138 16.33 16.76 -0.87
CA SER A 138 17.63 16.99 -1.49
C SER A 138 17.52 16.98 -3.01
N CYS A 139 18.32 17.83 -3.67
CA CYS A 139 18.39 17.95 -5.13
C CYS A 139 19.81 18.30 -5.59
N HIS A 140 20.04 18.34 -6.89
CA HIS A 140 21.32 18.76 -7.47
C HIS A 140 21.09 19.74 -8.64
N PRO A 141 21.91 20.79 -8.84
CA PRO A 141 21.70 21.78 -9.91
C PRO A 141 21.54 21.19 -11.32
N ILE A 142 22.14 20.02 -11.59
CA ILE A 142 22.01 19.31 -12.87
C ILE A 142 20.57 18.89 -13.22
N GLU A 143 19.74 18.59 -12.22
CA GLU A 143 18.34 18.18 -12.43
C GLU A 143 17.36 19.36 -12.31
N ARG A 144 17.80 20.53 -11.84
CA ARG A 144 16.95 21.73 -11.68
C ARG A 144 16.09 22.04 -12.91
N PRO A 145 16.57 21.95 -14.17
CA PRO A 145 15.74 22.20 -15.36
C PRO A 145 14.61 21.18 -15.60
N TYR A 146 14.65 20.02 -14.93
CA TYR A 146 13.77 18.87 -15.15
C TYR A 146 12.99 18.46 -13.90
N LEU A 147 13.33 19.05 -12.75
CA LEU A 147 12.84 18.66 -11.43
C LEU A 147 11.49 19.32 -11.12
N VAL A 148 10.50 18.46 -10.85
CA VAL A 148 9.17 18.85 -10.35
C VAL A 148 9.06 18.46 -8.88
N TYR A 149 8.90 19.42 -7.99
CA TYR A 149 8.76 19.15 -6.56
C TYR A 149 7.30 18.85 -6.19
N GLN A 150 7.00 17.67 -5.64
CA GLN A 150 5.63 17.32 -5.27
C GLN A 150 5.32 17.65 -3.80
N LEU A 151 4.30 18.48 -3.60
CA LEU A 151 3.74 18.87 -2.33
C LEU A 151 2.52 18.00 -1.95
N GLY A 152 2.49 17.52 -0.72
CA GLY A 152 1.26 17.12 -0.02
C GLY A 152 0.78 18.29 0.85
N SER A 153 -0.44 18.78 0.61
CA SER A 153 -1.09 19.80 1.43
C SER A 153 -2.61 19.73 1.29
N ALA A 154 -3.32 20.12 2.35
CA ALA A 154 -4.78 20.29 2.39
C ALA A 154 -5.17 21.68 2.96
N ASP A 155 -4.24 22.63 2.96
CA ASP A 155 -4.41 23.98 3.48
C ASP A 155 -3.79 24.97 2.46
N PRO A 156 -4.58 25.84 1.81
CA PRO A 156 -4.06 26.78 0.82
C PRO A 156 -2.97 27.72 1.36
N HIS A 157 -3.02 28.10 2.64
CA HIS A 157 -2.06 28.99 3.26
C HIS A 157 -0.74 28.26 3.58
N LEU A 158 -0.79 27.02 4.08
CA LEU A 158 0.42 26.20 4.22
C LEU A 158 1.03 25.85 2.86
N ALA A 159 0.22 25.55 1.84
CA ALA A 159 0.71 25.35 0.49
C ALA A 159 1.42 26.59 -0.06
N PHE A 160 0.87 27.79 0.16
CA PHE A 160 1.53 29.05 -0.22
C PHE A 160 2.92 29.17 0.43
N GLN A 161 3.02 28.95 1.75
CA GLN A 161 4.30 29.02 2.47
C GLN A 161 5.31 27.96 2.03
N ALA A 162 4.85 26.72 1.83
CA ALA A 162 5.70 25.62 1.35
C ALA A 162 6.27 25.91 -0.05
N ILE A 163 5.44 26.43 -0.97
CA ILE A 163 5.89 26.80 -2.31
C ILE A 163 6.85 27.99 -2.28
N LYS A 164 6.61 29.03 -1.47
CA LYS A 164 7.62 30.09 -1.24
C LYS A 164 8.95 29.50 -0.75
N THR A 165 8.92 28.57 0.21
CA THR A 165 10.12 27.97 0.81
C THR A 165 10.98 27.17 -0.18
N ILE A 166 10.38 26.38 -1.07
CA ILE A 166 11.14 25.57 -2.05
C ILE A 166 11.56 26.37 -3.30
N THR A 167 10.83 27.41 -3.68
CA THR A 167 11.11 28.21 -4.89
C THR A 167 12.02 29.42 -4.66
N GLN A 168 12.25 29.85 -3.40
CA GLN A 168 13.03 31.07 -3.08
C GLN A 168 14.47 31.08 -3.64
N ALA A 169 15.06 29.91 -3.84
CA ALA A 169 16.44 29.73 -4.32
C ALA A 169 16.52 29.12 -5.73
N ASP A 170 15.39 29.02 -6.45
CA ASP A 170 15.28 28.54 -7.82
C ASP A 170 15.79 27.10 -8.09
N ASP A 171 15.78 26.23 -7.07
CA ASP A 171 16.28 24.85 -7.15
C ASP A 171 15.39 23.89 -7.98
N VAL A 172 14.21 24.31 -8.42
CA VAL A 172 13.18 23.47 -9.07
C VAL A 172 12.59 24.15 -10.30
N ALA A 173 12.26 23.38 -11.34
CA ALA A 173 11.59 23.92 -12.55
C ALA A 173 10.07 24.07 -12.38
N ALA A 174 9.46 23.21 -11.57
CA ALA A 174 8.02 23.20 -11.33
C ALA A 174 7.66 22.65 -9.95
N VAL A 175 6.42 22.88 -9.53
CA VAL A 175 5.84 22.34 -8.30
C VAL A 175 4.50 21.64 -8.58
N ASP A 176 4.22 20.53 -7.92
CA ASP A 176 3.05 19.67 -8.18
C ASP A 176 2.22 19.44 -6.91
N LEU A 177 0.89 19.47 -7.01
CA LEU A 177 0.00 19.09 -5.91
C LEU A 177 -0.39 17.60 -6.00
N ASN A 178 -0.11 16.84 -4.93
CA ASN A 178 -0.57 15.47 -4.79
C ASN A 178 -2.04 15.41 -4.37
N CYS A 179 -2.91 15.05 -5.31
CA CYS A 179 -4.33 14.79 -5.09
C CYS A 179 -4.67 13.30 -5.26
N GLY A 180 -3.68 12.40 -5.22
CA GLY A 180 -3.82 11.01 -5.69
C GLY A 180 -3.29 9.92 -4.77
N CYS A 181 -2.61 10.28 -3.67
CA CYS A 181 -2.05 9.32 -2.71
C CYS A 181 -3.13 8.78 -1.75
N PRO A 182 -3.44 7.46 -1.75
CA PRO A 182 -4.42 6.89 -0.81
C PRO A 182 -3.80 6.49 0.53
N LYS A 183 -2.48 6.63 0.71
CA LYS A 183 -1.76 6.10 1.87
C LYS A 183 -2.02 6.94 3.14
N PRO A 184 -2.10 6.30 4.32
CA PRO A 184 -2.35 6.96 5.62
C PRO A 184 -1.59 8.26 5.87
N PHE A 185 -0.27 8.30 5.64
CA PHE A 185 0.57 9.47 5.94
C PHE A 185 0.14 10.75 5.19
N SER A 186 -0.56 10.60 4.05
CA SER A 186 -1.11 11.71 3.28
C SER A 186 -2.58 11.96 3.66
N THR A 187 -3.40 10.89 3.69
CA THR A 187 -4.84 11.02 3.91
C THR A 187 -5.26 11.41 5.34
N HIS A 188 -4.46 11.11 6.37
CA HIS A 188 -4.81 11.47 7.76
C HIS A 188 -4.86 12.98 8.01
N ALA A 189 -4.10 13.78 7.25
CA ALA A 189 -4.14 15.24 7.29
C ALA A 189 -5.05 15.85 6.21
N GLY A 190 -5.95 15.06 5.61
CA GLY A 190 -6.85 15.52 4.53
C GLY A 190 -6.23 15.60 3.14
N MET A 191 -4.93 15.30 2.99
CA MET A 191 -4.17 15.45 1.75
C MET A 191 -4.36 14.26 0.79
N GLY A 192 -3.70 14.31 -0.36
CA GLY A 192 -3.67 13.19 -1.31
C GLY A 192 -5.06 12.89 -1.86
N ALA A 193 -5.46 11.62 -1.87
CA ALA A 193 -6.73 11.17 -2.43
C ALA A 193 -7.98 11.65 -1.65
N ASN A 194 -7.82 12.32 -0.50
CA ASN A 194 -8.94 12.98 0.18
C ASN A 194 -9.31 14.33 -0.47
N MET A 195 -8.35 15.00 -1.13
CA MET A 195 -8.59 16.25 -1.89
C MET A 195 -9.58 16.07 -3.05
N LEU A 196 -9.71 14.84 -3.57
CA LEU A 196 -10.68 14.48 -4.61
C LEU A 196 -12.14 14.58 -4.12
N SER A 197 -12.36 14.50 -2.81
CA SER A 197 -13.66 14.67 -2.17
C SER A 197 -13.94 16.12 -1.76
N THR A 198 -12.96 17.01 -1.88
CA THR A 198 -13.07 18.44 -1.54
C THR A 198 -12.63 19.34 -2.71
N PRO A 199 -13.31 19.33 -3.88
CA PRO A 199 -12.83 20.01 -5.09
C PRO A 199 -12.60 21.52 -4.93
N ILE A 200 -13.38 22.21 -4.09
CA ILE A 200 -13.21 23.64 -3.80
C ILE A 200 -11.87 23.87 -3.08
N LEU A 201 -11.57 23.08 -2.05
CA LEU A 201 -10.31 23.14 -1.31
C LEU A 201 -9.11 22.88 -2.24
N LEU A 202 -9.21 21.83 -3.07
CA LEU A 202 -8.20 21.51 -4.09
C LEU A 202 -7.95 22.70 -5.03
N CYS A 203 -9.01 23.29 -5.58
CA CYS A 203 -8.88 24.46 -6.46
C CYS A 203 -8.25 25.67 -5.75
N ASN A 204 -8.64 25.94 -4.51
CA ASN A 204 -8.09 27.04 -3.71
C ASN A 204 -6.60 26.80 -3.38
N THR A 205 -6.20 25.56 -3.08
CA THR A 205 -4.79 25.18 -2.89
C THR A 205 -3.97 25.39 -4.16
N LEU A 206 -4.48 25.01 -5.35
CA LEU A 206 -3.79 25.27 -6.62
C LEU A 206 -3.63 26.77 -6.90
N LYS A 207 -4.69 27.57 -6.67
CA LYS A 207 -4.63 29.04 -6.80
C LYS A 207 -3.59 29.65 -5.85
N ALA A 208 -3.52 29.17 -4.61
CA ALA A 208 -2.53 29.63 -3.63
C ALA A 208 -1.08 29.23 -4.03
N MET A 209 -0.86 28.01 -4.51
CA MET A 209 0.42 27.57 -5.06
C MET A 209 0.87 28.44 -6.24
N ARG A 210 -0.04 28.77 -7.17
CA ARG A 210 0.25 29.63 -8.32
C ARG A 210 0.58 31.08 -7.94
N ARG A 211 -0.06 31.61 -6.89
CA ARG A 211 0.27 32.93 -6.31
C ARG A 211 1.59 32.93 -5.51
N ALA A 212 2.00 31.78 -4.97
CA ALA A 212 3.28 31.62 -4.29
C ALA A 212 4.45 31.48 -5.26
N ALA A 213 4.33 30.61 -6.27
CA ALA A 213 5.40 30.26 -7.19
C ALA A 213 5.80 31.43 -8.11
N PRO A 214 7.11 31.70 -8.30
CA PRO A 214 7.61 32.63 -9.32
C PRO A 214 7.05 32.31 -10.72
N ALA A 215 6.89 33.33 -11.58
CA ALA A 215 6.24 33.18 -12.87
C ALA A 215 6.85 32.08 -13.75
N HIS A 216 8.18 31.91 -13.73
CA HIS A 216 8.90 30.91 -14.52
C HIS A 216 8.84 29.48 -13.96
N VAL A 217 8.35 29.31 -12.72
CA VAL A 217 8.12 28.00 -12.09
C VAL A 217 6.70 27.56 -12.40
N ALA A 218 6.52 26.42 -13.09
CA ALA A 218 5.19 25.90 -13.40
C ALA A 218 4.50 25.28 -12.16
N VAL A 219 3.18 25.27 -12.16
CA VAL A 219 2.37 24.53 -11.18
C VAL A 219 1.64 23.41 -11.92
N THR A 220 1.63 22.20 -11.36
CA THR A 220 0.90 21.04 -11.91
C THR A 220 0.09 20.36 -10.82
N CYS A 221 -0.77 19.40 -11.20
CA CYS A 221 -1.40 18.53 -10.22
C CYS A 221 -1.54 17.09 -10.71
N LYS A 222 -1.57 16.16 -9.75
CA LYS A 222 -1.70 14.72 -9.99
C LYS A 222 -2.92 14.15 -9.27
N ILE A 223 -3.93 13.77 -10.04
CA ILE A 223 -5.20 13.21 -9.56
C ILE A 223 -5.29 11.68 -9.77
N ARG A 224 -6.33 11.07 -9.20
CA ARG A 224 -6.87 9.76 -9.59
C ARG A 224 -8.24 9.93 -10.24
N LEU A 225 -8.72 8.89 -10.90
CA LEU A 225 -10.11 8.83 -11.37
C LEU A 225 -11.09 8.86 -10.18
N LEU A 226 -12.24 9.51 -10.36
CA LEU A 226 -13.38 9.34 -9.47
C LEU A 226 -14.22 8.11 -9.88
N PRO A 227 -15.12 7.60 -9.00
CA PRO A 227 -15.85 6.36 -9.25
C PRO A 227 -16.61 6.33 -10.58
N THR A 228 -17.19 7.46 -11.01
CA THR A 228 -17.87 7.60 -12.29
C THR A 228 -17.13 8.56 -13.22
N GLN A 229 -17.49 8.55 -14.50
CA GLN A 229 -16.82 9.33 -15.53
C GLN A 229 -17.17 10.82 -15.44
N GLU A 230 -18.47 11.10 -15.30
CA GLU A 230 -19.07 12.41 -15.16
C GLU A 230 -18.42 13.17 -13.98
N LYS A 231 -18.31 12.52 -12.82
CA LYS A 231 -17.63 13.11 -11.64
C LYS A 231 -16.17 13.43 -11.89
N THR A 232 -15.48 12.62 -12.70
CA THR A 232 -14.08 12.90 -13.06
C THR A 232 -13.99 14.11 -13.98
N LEU A 233 -14.89 14.21 -14.97
CA LEU A 233 -14.98 15.36 -15.87
C LEU A 233 -15.33 16.65 -15.11
N GLU A 234 -16.30 16.62 -14.19
CA GLU A 234 -16.64 17.76 -13.32
C GLU A 234 -15.46 18.24 -12.46
N LEU A 235 -14.67 17.32 -11.91
CA LEU A 235 -13.48 17.65 -11.13
C LEU A 235 -12.39 18.27 -12.03
N VAL A 236 -12.18 17.68 -13.20
CA VAL A 236 -11.17 18.13 -14.16
C VAL A 236 -11.53 19.50 -14.75
N ASP A 237 -12.80 19.76 -15.05
CA ASP A 237 -13.30 21.08 -15.47
C ASP A 237 -12.95 22.14 -14.43
N LYS A 238 -13.32 21.91 -13.15
CA LYS A 238 -13.01 22.83 -12.03
C LYS A 238 -11.51 23.08 -11.89
N ILE A 239 -10.69 22.03 -12.00
CA ILE A 239 -9.21 22.12 -11.95
C ILE A 239 -8.67 22.97 -13.10
N VAL A 240 -9.09 22.72 -14.34
CA VAL A 240 -8.63 23.48 -15.52
C VAL A 240 -9.07 24.94 -15.42
N ARG A 241 -10.34 25.20 -15.09
CA ARG A 241 -10.91 26.55 -14.96
C ARG A 241 -10.29 27.37 -13.82
N THR A 242 -9.51 26.78 -12.91
CA THR A 242 -8.68 27.57 -11.98
C THR A 242 -7.68 28.47 -12.69
N GLY A 243 -7.24 28.11 -13.90
CA GLY A 243 -6.12 28.75 -14.59
C GLY A 243 -4.77 28.59 -13.87
N ALA A 244 -4.70 27.78 -12.82
CA ALA A 244 -3.51 27.72 -11.96
C ALA A 244 -2.45 26.71 -12.41
N ILE A 245 -2.80 25.75 -13.27
CA ILE A 245 -1.92 24.64 -13.69
C ILE A 245 -1.47 24.72 -15.15
N GLU A 246 -0.28 24.20 -15.44
CA GLU A 246 0.25 24.03 -16.80
C GLU A 246 0.13 22.58 -17.32
N CYS A 247 -0.06 21.60 -16.42
CA CYS A 247 -0.18 20.19 -16.78
C CYS A 247 -1.01 19.42 -15.74
N LEU A 248 -1.84 18.48 -16.23
CA LEU A 248 -2.66 17.59 -15.41
C LEU A 248 -2.18 16.14 -15.57
N THR A 249 -1.75 15.50 -14.48
CA THR A 249 -1.47 14.06 -14.49
C THR A 249 -2.66 13.27 -13.95
N VAL A 250 -3.17 12.33 -14.75
CA VAL A 250 -4.27 11.44 -14.35
C VAL A 250 -3.72 10.04 -14.11
N HIS A 251 -3.78 9.57 -12.86
CA HIS A 251 -3.61 8.15 -12.57
C HIS A 251 -4.92 7.42 -12.90
N CYS A 252 -4.88 6.55 -13.91
CA CYS A 252 -6.00 5.79 -14.45
C CYS A 252 -6.47 4.64 -13.53
N ARG A 253 -6.61 4.91 -12.23
CA ARG A 253 -7.19 4.05 -11.21
C ARG A 253 -8.00 4.93 -10.25
N THR A 254 -9.10 4.43 -9.71
CA THR A 254 -9.80 5.14 -8.63
C THR A 254 -9.01 5.09 -7.33
N LYS A 255 -9.45 5.80 -6.28
CA LYS A 255 -8.83 5.74 -4.94
C LYS A 255 -8.72 4.31 -4.41
N ASP A 256 -9.76 3.52 -4.61
CA ASP A 256 -9.96 2.22 -3.97
C ASP A 256 -9.36 1.05 -4.76
N MET A 257 -9.10 1.25 -6.07
CA MET A 257 -8.41 0.26 -6.90
C MET A 257 -6.96 0.01 -6.45
N ARG A 258 -6.67 -1.28 -6.21
CA ARG A 258 -5.35 -1.79 -5.84
C ARG A 258 -4.37 -1.71 -7.02
N PRO A 259 -3.04 -1.72 -6.78
CA PRO A 259 -2.06 -1.71 -7.86
C PRO A 259 -2.13 -2.90 -8.82
N ARG A 260 -2.64 -4.06 -8.37
CA ARG A 260 -2.78 -5.26 -9.23
C ARG A 260 -3.98 -5.22 -10.18
N GLU A 261 -5.01 -4.43 -9.87
CA GLU A 261 -6.16 -4.24 -10.77
C GLU A 261 -5.71 -3.42 -11.98
N PRO A 262 -6.08 -3.75 -13.22
CA PRO A 262 -5.67 -3.01 -14.42
C PRO A 262 -6.05 -1.52 -14.37
N ALA A 263 -5.22 -0.67 -14.97
CA ALA A 263 -5.55 0.74 -15.17
C ALA A 263 -6.73 0.90 -16.15
N LEU A 264 -7.70 1.75 -15.80
CA LEU A 264 -8.87 2.10 -16.61
C LEU A 264 -8.49 3.07 -17.74
N LEU A 265 -7.52 2.71 -18.57
CA LEU A 265 -6.97 3.56 -19.63
C LEU A 265 -8.05 4.06 -20.61
N HIS A 266 -9.07 3.25 -20.88
CA HIS A 266 -10.19 3.62 -21.76
C HIS A 266 -10.94 4.89 -21.32
N ARG A 267 -10.93 5.23 -20.02
CA ARG A 267 -11.59 6.43 -19.48
C ARG A 267 -10.83 7.72 -19.77
N LEU A 268 -9.56 7.64 -20.18
CA LEU A 268 -8.70 8.81 -20.29
C LEU A 268 -8.95 9.63 -21.57
N ARG A 269 -9.43 9.00 -22.66
CA ARG A 269 -9.69 9.68 -23.95
C ARG A 269 -10.60 10.89 -23.80
N GLU A 270 -11.79 10.66 -23.26
CA GLU A 270 -12.79 11.71 -23.04
C GLU A 270 -12.30 12.80 -22.07
N ILE A 271 -11.47 12.43 -21.08
CA ILE A 271 -10.85 13.41 -20.17
C ILE A 271 -9.84 14.30 -20.94
N VAL A 272 -9.05 13.73 -21.86
CA VAL A 272 -8.15 14.49 -22.73
C VAL A 272 -8.94 15.44 -23.62
N ASP A 273 -10.01 14.96 -24.25
CA ASP A 273 -10.85 15.75 -25.16
C ASP A 273 -11.57 16.90 -24.40
N HIS A 274 -12.08 16.64 -23.19
CA HIS A 274 -12.66 17.66 -22.32
C HIS A 274 -11.64 18.72 -21.90
N VAL A 275 -10.45 18.32 -21.44
CA VAL A 275 -9.37 19.26 -21.07
C VAL A 275 -8.96 20.13 -22.27
N ASN A 276 -8.86 19.55 -23.46
CA ASN A 276 -8.56 20.31 -24.68
C ASN A 276 -9.65 21.34 -24.99
N SER A 277 -10.94 20.99 -24.87
CA SER A 277 -12.05 21.93 -25.06
C SER A 277 -11.97 23.10 -24.09
N VAL A 278 -11.92 22.83 -22.79
CA VAL A 278 -11.93 23.87 -21.76
C VAL A 278 -10.65 24.72 -21.80
N ALA A 279 -9.48 24.12 -22.07
CA ALA A 279 -8.26 24.89 -22.24
C ALA A 279 -8.35 25.82 -23.47
N THR A 280 -8.96 25.37 -24.57
CA THR A 280 -9.17 26.18 -25.78
C THR A 280 -10.13 27.35 -25.52
N GLU A 281 -11.24 27.13 -24.79
CA GLU A 281 -12.13 28.21 -24.31
C GLU A 281 -11.37 29.29 -23.53
N MET A 282 -10.37 28.89 -22.74
CA MET A 282 -9.52 29.78 -21.95
C MET A 282 -8.34 30.39 -22.73
N GLY A 283 -8.21 30.12 -24.04
CA GLY A 283 -7.08 30.58 -24.86
C GLY A 283 -5.75 29.93 -24.49
N ARG A 284 -5.77 28.72 -23.95
CA ARG A 284 -4.62 28.00 -23.38
C ARG A 284 -4.47 26.58 -23.93
N THR A 285 -3.40 25.93 -23.51
CA THR A 285 -3.13 24.52 -23.77
C THR A 285 -2.66 23.89 -22.47
N ILE A 286 -3.31 22.80 -22.03
CA ILE A 286 -2.93 22.05 -20.83
C ILE A 286 -2.73 20.58 -21.22
N PRO A 287 -1.49 20.07 -21.28
CA PRO A 287 -1.24 18.67 -21.55
C PRO A 287 -1.78 17.76 -20.42
N VAL A 288 -2.38 16.65 -20.83
CA VAL A 288 -2.81 15.57 -19.94
C VAL A 288 -1.79 14.43 -20.02
N VAL A 289 -1.32 13.97 -18.86
CA VAL A 289 -0.31 12.92 -18.73
C VAL A 289 -0.96 11.64 -18.19
N CYS A 290 -0.81 10.54 -18.92
CA CYS A 290 -1.29 9.23 -18.47
C CYS A 290 -0.35 8.63 -17.42
N ASN A 291 -0.90 8.19 -16.28
CA ASN A 291 -0.18 7.41 -15.28
C ASN A 291 -0.96 6.14 -14.91
N GLY A 292 -0.23 5.06 -14.62
CA GLY A 292 -0.80 3.73 -14.39
C GLY A 292 -0.57 2.82 -15.60
N ASP A 293 0.07 1.69 -15.35
CA ASP A 293 0.39 0.61 -16.32
C ASP A 293 1.23 1.02 -17.54
N VAL A 294 1.79 2.23 -17.51
CA VAL A 294 3.02 2.58 -18.23
C VAL A 294 4.19 1.89 -17.51
N TRP A 295 4.87 0.97 -18.18
CA TRP A 295 5.98 0.18 -17.60
C TRP A 295 7.35 0.60 -18.14
N ASP A 296 7.43 0.91 -19.43
CA ASP A 296 8.64 1.32 -20.12
C ASP A 296 8.32 2.14 -21.38
N ALA A 297 9.34 2.69 -22.02
CA ALA A 297 9.24 3.46 -23.26
C ALA A 297 8.63 2.66 -24.43
N ALA A 298 8.70 1.33 -24.42
CA ALA A 298 8.09 0.50 -25.46
C ALA A 298 6.56 0.37 -25.28
N THR A 299 6.04 0.46 -24.05
CA THR A 299 4.59 0.52 -23.80
C THR A 299 3.95 1.86 -24.22
N VAL A 300 4.73 2.93 -24.33
CA VAL A 300 4.22 4.31 -24.50
C VAL A 300 3.41 4.52 -25.79
N PRO A 301 3.83 4.09 -27.00
CA PRO A 301 3.08 4.34 -28.23
C PRO A 301 1.65 3.81 -28.19
N ARG A 302 1.46 2.57 -27.72
CA ARG A 302 0.13 1.95 -27.55
C ARG A 302 -0.75 2.70 -26.55
N ILE A 303 -0.15 3.26 -25.49
CA ILE A 303 -0.91 4.04 -24.49
C ILE A 303 -1.32 5.39 -25.08
N LYS A 304 -0.47 6.07 -25.86
CA LYS A 304 -0.84 7.30 -26.58
C LYS A 304 -1.97 7.04 -27.59
N GLU A 305 -1.88 5.95 -28.37
CA GLU A 305 -2.92 5.53 -29.32
C GLU A 305 -4.27 5.27 -28.63
N LEU A 306 -4.28 4.50 -27.54
CA LEU A 306 -5.50 4.18 -26.81
C LEU A 306 -6.13 5.42 -26.15
N THR A 307 -5.31 6.24 -25.49
CA THR A 307 -5.81 7.26 -24.54
C THR A 307 -5.81 8.69 -25.07
N GLY A 308 -5.13 8.99 -26.17
CA GLY A 308 -5.05 10.33 -26.75
C GLY A 308 -4.06 11.28 -26.07
N VAL A 309 -3.42 10.87 -24.98
CA VAL A 309 -2.37 11.68 -24.35
C VAL A 309 -1.17 11.82 -25.28
N THR A 310 -0.50 12.96 -25.19
CA THR A 310 0.82 13.14 -25.81
C THR A 310 1.94 12.67 -24.89
N SER A 311 1.72 12.49 -23.59
CA SER A 311 2.77 12.18 -22.60
C SER A 311 2.34 11.14 -21.57
N THR A 312 3.34 10.45 -21.00
CA THR A 312 3.12 9.34 -20.06
C THR A 312 4.06 9.44 -18.86
N MET A 313 3.65 8.93 -17.71
CA MET A 313 4.43 8.97 -16.47
C MET A 313 4.57 7.56 -15.87
N ILE A 314 5.82 7.12 -15.68
CA ILE A 314 6.19 5.78 -15.22
C ILE A 314 6.52 5.79 -13.73
N ALA A 315 5.90 4.88 -12.96
CA ALA A 315 6.17 4.66 -11.54
C ALA A 315 6.89 3.32 -11.30
N ARG A 316 6.12 2.23 -11.18
CA ARG A 316 6.62 0.88 -10.88
C ARG A 316 7.68 0.36 -11.85
N GLY A 317 7.60 0.77 -13.12
CA GLY A 317 8.64 0.47 -14.10
C GLY A 317 10.01 1.02 -13.70
N ALA A 318 10.06 2.29 -13.26
CA ALA A 318 11.27 2.96 -12.79
C ALA A 318 11.72 2.47 -11.40
N GLU A 319 10.78 2.11 -10.52
CA GLU A 319 11.05 1.46 -9.24
C GLU A 319 11.72 0.09 -9.43
N ALA A 320 11.27 -0.70 -10.41
CA ALA A 320 11.87 -1.99 -10.77
C ALA A 320 13.18 -1.84 -11.54
N ASN A 321 13.25 -0.89 -12.49
CA ASN A 321 14.44 -0.57 -13.28
C ASN A 321 14.40 0.89 -13.80
N PRO A 322 15.21 1.81 -13.25
CA PRO A 322 15.30 3.21 -13.72
C PRO A 322 15.69 3.40 -15.19
N SER A 323 16.10 2.35 -15.91
CA SER A 323 16.34 2.42 -17.37
C SER A 323 15.10 2.20 -18.24
N CYS A 324 13.92 2.08 -17.65
CA CYS A 324 12.64 1.93 -18.37
C CYS A 324 12.31 3.08 -19.34
N PHE A 325 12.98 4.22 -19.23
CA PHE A 325 12.83 5.36 -20.15
C PHE A 325 13.59 5.19 -21.48
N ARG A 326 14.47 4.17 -21.62
CA ARG A 326 15.27 3.96 -22.83
C ARG A 326 14.41 3.43 -23.98
N PRO A 327 14.41 4.07 -25.17
CA PRO A 327 13.75 3.52 -26.36
C PRO A 327 14.30 2.15 -26.80
N GLN A 328 15.55 1.84 -26.45
CA GLN A 328 16.20 0.55 -26.73
C GLN A 328 15.93 -0.52 -25.66
N GLY A 329 15.01 -0.25 -24.72
CA GLY A 329 14.64 -1.16 -23.63
C GLY A 329 15.60 -1.14 -22.43
N ASN A 330 15.25 -1.92 -21.41
CA ASN A 330 15.94 -1.98 -20.13
C ASN A 330 17.39 -2.49 -20.23
N VAL A 331 18.29 -1.93 -19.42
CA VAL A 331 19.64 -2.50 -19.19
C VAL A 331 19.69 -3.37 -17.93
N SER A 332 20.71 -4.22 -17.87
CA SER A 332 20.93 -5.20 -16.80
C SER A 332 21.04 -4.53 -15.43
N ILE A 333 20.19 -4.95 -14.49
CA ILE A 333 20.15 -4.40 -13.14
C ILE A 333 21.43 -4.71 -12.36
N PRO A 334 21.90 -5.98 -12.27
CA PRO A 334 23.10 -6.32 -11.51
C PRO A 334 24.40 -5.73 -12.06
N GLN A 335 24.49 -5.55 -13.37
CA GLN A 335 25.73 -5.21 -14.06
C GLN A 335 25.86 -3.71 -14.33
N VAL A 336 24.75 -2.98 -14.45
CA VAL A 336 24.75 -1.55 -14.84
C VAL A 336 24.02 -0.70 -13.81
N ILE A 337 22.73 -0.97 -13.55
CA ILE A 337 21.90 -0.12 -12.69
C ILE A 337 22.40 -0.10 -11.25
N ALA A 338 22.42 -1.26 -10.58
CA ALA A 338 22.73 -1.35 -9.16
C ALA A 338 24.14 -0.84 -8.84
N PRO A 339 25.21 -1.17 -9.62
CA PRO A 339 26.52 -0.57 -9.43
C PRO A 339 26.51 0.96 -9.56
N LYS A 340 25.83 1.53 -10.56
CA LYS A 340 25.77 2.99 -10.74
C LYS A 340 24.94 3.67 -9.64
N TRP A 341 23.84 3.04 -9.20
CA TRP A 341 22.99 3.50 -8.10
C TRP A 341 23.75 3.56 -6.76
N VAL A 342 24.63 2.58 -6.49
CA VAL A 342 25.55 2.60 -5.34
C VAL A 342 26.58 3.73 -5.46
N LYS A 343 27.21 3.92 -6.63
CA LYS A 343 28.15 5.04 -6.86
C LYS A 343 27.49 6.39 -6.61
N TYR A 344 26.27 6.60 -7.13
CA TYR A 344 25.49 7.82 -6.91
C TYR A 344 25.14 8.00 -5.43
N SER A 345 24.81 6.92 -4.71
CA SER A 345 24.53 7.00 -3.26
C SER A 345 25.73 7.50 -2.45
N ILE A 346 26.92 6.97 -2.74
CA ILE A 346 28.17 7.36 -2.07
C ILE A 346 28.49 8.82 -2.41
N ALA A 347 28.58 9.14 -3.71
CA ALA A 347 29.02 10.44 -4.20
C ALA A 347 28.08 11.59 -3.83
N LEU A 348 26.77 11.32 -3.69
CA LEU A 348 25.74 12.31 -3.37
C LEU A 348 25.31 12.26 -1.90
N ASN A 349 25.96 11.43 -1.07
CA ASN A 349 25.66 11.25 0.35
C ASN A 349 24.18 10.88 0.63
N ASN A 350 23.59 10.00 -0.19
CA ASN A 350 22.22 9.53 0.01
C ASN A 350 22.12 8.66 1.28
N PRO A 351 21.08 8.74 2.13
CA PRO A 351 21.03 7.94 3.36
C PRO A 351 21.06 6.43 3.11
N VAL A 352 21.97 5.69 3.76
CA VAL A 352 22.17 4.24 3.51
C VAL A 352 20.90 3.39 3.68
N GLY A 353 20.03 3.75 4.63
CA GLY A 353 18.73 3.09 4.81
C GLY A 353 17.77 3.31 3.64
N ASN A 354 17.78 4.50 3.03
CA ASN A 354 17.06 4.78 1.79
C ASN A 354 17.68 4.01 0.62
N THR A 355 19.01 4.00 0.54
CA THR A 355 19.78 3.28 -0.48
C THR A 355 19.41 1.80 -0.50
N LYS A 356 19.47 1.14 0.65
CA LYS A 356 19.08 -0.27 0.80
C LYS A 356 17.61 -0.52 0.47
N TYR A 357 16.70 0.39 0.83
CA TYR A 357 15.28 0.28 0.50
C TYR A 357 15.02 0.32 -1.02
N CYS A 358 15.65 1.25 -1.74
CA CYS A 358 15.53 1.37 -3.19
C CYS A 358 16.13 0.15 -3.89
N MET A 359 17.33 -0.27 -3.49
CA MET A 359 17.97 -1.47 -4.04
C MET A 359 17.17 -2.75 -3.81
N ALA A 360 16.37 -2.82 -2.74
CA ALA A 360 15.48 -3.96 -2.48
C ALA A 360 14.24 -3.99 -3.40
N GLN A 361 13.84 -2.87 -4.04
CA GLN A 361 12.76 -2.87 -5.03
C GLN A 361 13.23 -3.23 -6.44
N LEU A 362 14.54 -3.04 -6.74
CA LEU A 362 15.11 -3.38 -8.03
C LEU A 362 14.88 -4.86 -8.38
N ALA A 363 14.43 -5.12 -9.60
CA ALA A 363 13.93 -6.44 -9.97
C ALA A 363 15.03 -7.43 -10.36
N PHE A 364 15.71 -8.00 -9.35
CA PHE A 364 16.70 -9.07 -9.50
C PHE A 364 16.11 -10.44 -9.95
N LYS A 365 15.08 -10.46 -10.81
CA LYS A 365 14.40 -11.68 -11.27
C LYS A 365 14.90 -12.10 -12.67
N PRO A 366 15.17 -13.39 -12.91
CA PRO A 366 15.59 -13.88 -14.24
C PRO A 366 14.51 -13.77 -15.33
N ALA A 367 13.22 -13.82 -14.94
CA ALA A 367 12.09 -13.93 -15.86
C ALA A 367 11.63 -12.60 -16.48
N GLU A 368 12.24 -11.49 -16.09
CA GLU A 368 11.89 -10.15 -16.59
C GLU A 368 12.90 -9.75 -17.67
N ALA A 369 12.42 -9.55 -18.90
CA ALA A 369 13.26 -9.38 -20.09
C ALA A 369 14.29 -8.25 -19.91
N GLY A 370 15.58 -8.58 -20.08
CA GLY A 370 16.70 -7.65 -19.97
C GLY A 370 17.27 -7.44 -18.56
N ASN A 371 16.51 -7.71 -17.49
CA ASN A 371 16.90 -7.29 -16.13
C ASN A 371 18.11 -8.05 -15.54
N ALA A 372 18.41 -9.28 -15.97
CA ALA A 372 19.48 -10.11 -15.38
C ALA A 372 20.24 -10.99 -16.40
N LYS A 373 20.33 -10.57 -17.66
CA LYS A 373 20.92 -11.36 -18.75
C LYS A 373 22.39 -11.73 -18.45
N GLY A 374 22.69 -13.03 -18.39
CA GLY A 374 24.04 -13.55 -18.13
C GLY A 374 24.39 -13.85 -16.67
N MET A 375 23.44 -13.77 -15.72
CA MET A 375 23.67 -14.18 -14.32
C MET A 375 22.80 -15.35 -13.88
N SER A 376 23.41 -16.32 -13.20
CA SER A 376 22.71 -17.48 -12.64
C SER A 376 21.81 -17.10 -11.45
N LYS A 377 20.77 -17.92 -11.21
CA LYS A 377 19.89 -17.81 -10.02
C LYS A 377 20.68 -17.78 -8.70
N LYS A 378 21.82 -18.48 -8.63
CA LYS A 378 22.74 -18.48 -7.48
C LYS A 378 23.42 -17.12 -7.29
N GLN A 379 23.99 -16.54 -8.34
CA GLN A 379 24.64 -15.22 -8.27
C GLN A 379 23.64 -14.11 -7.92
N LEU A 380 22.44 -14.12 -8.53
CA LEU A 380 21.37 -13.17 -8.19
C LEU A 380 20.90 -13.30 -6.74
N SER A 381 20.87 -14.52 -6.20
CA SER A 381 20.57 -14.74 -4.78
C SER A 381 21.70 -14.25 -3.86
N ALA A 382 22.96 -14.44 -4.25
CA ALA A 382 24.11 -13.93 -3.50
C ALA A 382 24.10 -12.39 -3.42
N LEU A 383 23.84 -11.70 -4.54
CA LEU A 383 23.68 -10.24 -4.56
C LEU A 383 22.56 -9.77 -3.62
N ARG A 384 21.36 -10.38 -3.69
CA ARG A 384 20.25 -10.03 -2.77
C ARG A 384 20.61 -10.24 -1.30
N MET A 385 21.31 -11.33 -0.97
CA MET A 385 21.78 -11.57 0.40
C MET A 385 22.82 -10.53 0.82
N GLY A 386 23.77 -10.17 -0.05
CA GLY A 386 24.76 -9.12 0.20
C GLY A 386 24.11 -7.76 0.49
N ILE A 387 23.20 -7.30 -0.38
CA ILE A 387 22.42 -6.07 -0.18
C ILE A 387 21.63 -6.13 1.14
N SER A 388 21.03 -7.28 1.45
CA SER A 388 20.26 -7.47 2.69
C SER A 388 21.13 -7.46 3.95
N HIS A 389 22.39 -7.87 3.88
CA HIS A 389 23.31 -7.88 5.03
C HIS A 389 24.05 -6.55 5.22
N ALA A 390 24.35 -5.83 4.14
CA ALA A 390 25.07 -4.55 4.20
C ALA A 390 24.35 -3.49 5.06
N LYS A 391 25.13 -2.78 5.86
CA LYS A 391 24.76 -1.74 6.82
C LYS A 391 25.37 -0.39 6.46
N THR A 392 26.52 -0.39 5.76
CA THR A 392 27.20 0.83 5.29
C THR A 392 27.24 0.91 3.76
N HIS A 393 27.66 2.05 3.22
CA HIS A 393 27.86 2.19 1.78
C HIS A 393 29.07 1.41 1.28
N GLU A 394 30.11 1.27 2.09
CA GLU A 394 31.33 0.51 1.80
C GLU A 394 31.01 -0.98 1.64
N GLU A 395 30.16 -1.52 2.54
CA GLU A 395 29.67 -2.89 2.43
C GLU A 395 28.78 -3.09 1.18
N LEU A 396 27.93 -2.11 0.83
CA LEU A 396 27.17 -2.15 -0.42
C LEU A 396 28.08 -2.05 -1.66
N ALA A 397 29.13 -1.23 -1.62
CA ALA A 397 30.12 -1.09 -2.68
C ALA A 397 30.84 -2.43 -2.92
N ALA A 398 31.26 -3.11 -1.84
CA ALA A 398 31.91 -4.41 -1.89
C ALA A 398 31.04 -5.49 -2.56
N VAL A 399 29.71 -5.49 -2.37
CA VAL A 399 28.77 -6.43 -3.02
C VAL A 399 28.83 -6.34 -4.56
N PHE A 400 29.20 -5.18 -5.11
CA PHE A 400 29.33 -4.95 -6.56
C PHE A 400 30.78 -4.76 -7.03
N GLY A 401 31.78 -5.02 -6.16
CA GLY A 401 33.20 -4.83 -6.50
C GLY A 401 33.60 -3.36 -6.73
N ILE A 402 32.93 -2.43 -6.08
CA ILE A 402 33.20 -0.98 -6.17
C ILE A 402 34.12 -0.58 -5.02
N ASP A 403 35.19 0.16 -5.33
CA ASP A 403 36.00 0.85 -4.33
C ASP A 403 35.29 2.14 -3.88
N ALA A 404 34.87 2.19 -2.61
CA ALA A 404 34.15 3.33 -2.05
C ALA A 404 35.04 4.57 -1.85
N GLU A 405 36.32 4.41 -1.54
CA GLU A 405 37.27 5.52 -1.38
C GLU A 405 37.66 6.11 -2.74
N GLN A 406 37.75 5.26 -3.77
CA GLN A 406 37.86 5.73 -5.15
C GLN A 406 36.63 6.57 -5.55
N VAL A 407 35.41 6.17 -5.18
CA VAL A 407 34.19 6.94 -5.48
C VAL A 407 34.15 8.26 -4.69
N LYS A 408 34.58 8.28 -3.43
CA LYS A 408 34.64 9.52 -2.61
C LYS A 408 35.71 10.51 -3.07
N SER A 409 36.81 10.03 -3.64
CA SER A 409 37.89 10.87 -4.17
C SER A 409 37.65 11.35 -5.60
N GLN A 410 36.64 10.80 -6.30
CA GLN A 410 36.22 11.24 -7.62
C GLN A 410 35.41 12.54 -7.55
N SER A 411 35.65 13.42 -8.52
CA SER A 411 34.82 14.60 -8.75
C SER A 411 33.41 14.17 -9.16
N VAL A 412 32.43 14.49 -8.30
CA VAL A 412 31.01 14.19 -8.55
C VAL A 412 30.58 14.69 -9.92
N GLU A 413 30.85 15.95 -10.23
CA GLU A 413 30.53 16.55 -11.53
C GLU A 413 31.29 15.86 -12.68
N LYS A 414 32.63 15.82 -12.62
CA LYS A 414 33.45 15.45 -13.79
C LYS A 414 33.46 13.96 -14.09
N GLN A 415 33.29 13.10 -13.08
CA GLN A 415 33.48 11.65 -13.19
C GLN A 415 32.21 10.87 -12.87
N ILE A 416 31.50 11.17 -11.77
CA ILE A 416 30.30 10.42 -11.37
C ILE A 416 29.10 10.77 -12.26
N LEU A 417 28.84 12.06 -12.46
CA LEU A 417 27.73 12.58 -13.26
C LEU A 417 28.12 12.82 -14.74
N LYS A 418 29.21 12.19 -15.20
CA LYS A 418 29.68 12.32 -16.59
C LYS A 418 28.62 11.81 -17.58
N ASP A 419 28.23 10.55 -17.45
CA ASP A 419 27.28 9.88 -18.35
C ASP A 419 25.92 10.61 -18.40
N LEU A 420 25.46 11.14 -17.25
CA LEU A 420 24.25 11.98 -17.17
C LEU A 420 24.41 13.29 -17.95
N ARG A 421 25.53 14.02 -17.81
CA ARG A 421 25.76 15.26 -18.57
C ARG A 421 25.81 14.97 -20.07
N GLU A 422 26.53 13.95 -20.50
CA GLU A 422 26.59 13.54 -21.91
C GLU A 422 25.19 13.14 -22.44
N ALA A 423 24.39 12.40 -21.67
CA ALA A 423 23.03 12.03 -22.04
C ALA A 423 22.06 13.24 -22.15
N LEU A 424 22.22 14.24 -21.28
CA LEU A 424 21.43 15.49 -21.32
C LEU A 424 21.88 16.40 -22.48
N GLU A 425 23.18 16.54 -22.73
CA GLU A 425 23.71 17.29 -23.87
C GLU A 425 23.28 16.70 -25.22
N GLU A 426 23.35 15.37 -25.36
CA GLU A 426 22.83 14.65 -26.55
C GLU A 426 21.30 14.73 -26.68
N ARG A 427 20.57 14.98 -25.59
CA ARG A 427 19.14 15.32 -25.66
C ARG A 427 18.96 16.73 -26.23
N VAL A 428 19.64 17.74 -25.69
CA VAL A 428 19.57 19.13 -26.17
C VAL A 428 19.92 19.21 -27.66
N LYS A 429 20.99 18.54 -28.10
CA LYS A 429 21.38 18.44 -29.52
C LYS A 429 20.25 17.86 -30.38
N ARG A 430 19.65 16.74 -29.97
CA ARG A 430 18.53 16.11 -30.71
C ARG A 430 17.33 17.03 -30.85
N HIS A 431 16.92 17.73 -29.79
CA HIS A 431 15.80 18.69 -29.85
C HIS A 431 16.13 19.91 -30.74
N ALA A 432 17.38 20.38 -30.76
CA ALA A 432 17.80 21.43 -31.70
C ALA A 432 17.70 20.96 -33.16
N THR A 433 18.15 19.73 -33.46
CA THR A 433 18.09 19.18 -34.83
C THR A 433 16.68 18.83 -35.32
N SER A 434 15.74 18.53 -34.42
CA SER A 434 14.33 18.32 -34.82
C SER A 434 13.59 19.63 -35.11
N HIS A 435 13.99 20.74 -34.48
CA HIS A 435 13.38 22.06 -34.71
C HIS A 435 13.95 22.80 -35.92
N SER A 436 15.12 22.42 -36.45
CA SER A 436 15.65 23.00 -37.70
C SER A 436 14.84 22.69 -38.97
N GLY A 437 13.73 21.94 -38.87
CA GLY A 437 12.75 21.74 -39.94
C GLY A 437 11.66 22.82 -40.04
N SER A 438 11.61 23.77 -39.10
CA SER A 438 10.63 24.87 -39.07
C SER A 438 11.31 26.16 -38.57
N GLY A 439 11.14 27.27 -39.29
CA GLY A 439 11.97 28.46 -39.12
C GLY A 439 11.87 29.18 -37.76
N SER A 440 12.97 29.88 -37.42
CA SER A 440 13.13 30.92 -36.39
C SER A 440 12.62 30.62 -34.97
N ASP A 441 13.50 30.13 -34.09
CA ASP A 441 14.26 31.04 -33.20
C ASP A 441 15.31 30.27 -32.38
N GLY A 442 16.59 30.50 -32.68
CA GLY A 442 17.70 29.79 -32.07
C GLY A 442 18.59 30.68 -31.21
N GLN A 443 18.47 30.60 -29.88
CA GLN A 443 19.56 30.98 -28.99
C GLN A 443 19.77 30.01 -27.80
N ARG A 444 20.98 29.43 -27.80
CA ARG A 444 21.78 29.04 -26.63
C ARG A 444 21.32 27.84 -25.79
N LEU A 445 22.10 26.77 -25.88
CA LEU A 445 22.96 26.31 -24.77
C LEU A 445 24.08 25.44 -25.35
N GLY A 446 25.35 25.77 -25.05
CA GLY A 446 26.52 25.06 -25.56
C GLY A 446 27.80 25.47 -24.85
N ALA A 447 28.72 24.49 -24.72
CA ALA A 447 29.85 24.38 -23.77
C ALA A 447 29.44 23.65 -22.47
N VAL A 448 30.05 22.52 -22.06
CA VAL A 448 31.39 21.97 -22.37
C VAL A 448 31.38 20.43 -22.33
N VAL A 449 31.89 19.75 -23.37
CA VAL A 449 32.90 18.66 -23.33
C VAL A 449 33.20 18.22 -24.78
N ASN A 450 34.45 17.82 -25.08
CA ASN A 450 34.83 17.35 -26.41
C ASN A 450 35.95 16.27 -26.35
N ASN A 451 36.01 15.41 -27.39
CA ASN A 451 36.94 14.27 -27.62
C ASN A 451 36.74 13.04 -26.69
N ALA A 452 36.83 11.76 -27.11
CA ALA A 452 36.92 11.07 -28.41
C ALA A 452 36.92 9.52 -28.13
N SER A 453 36.67 8.54 -29.04
CA SER A 453 35.97 8.45 -30.34
C SER A 453 35.99 6.98 -30.85
N ASN A 454 34.95 6.50 -31.57
CA ASN A 454 34.94 5.30 -32.46
C ASN A 454 35.12 3.89 -31.77
N SER A 455 34.62 2.74 -32.28
CA SER A 455 33.88 2.35 -33.50
C SER A 455 33.36 0.88 -33.44
N LEU A 456 32.26 0.55 -34.15
CA LEU A 456 31.99 -0.69 -34.96
C LEU A 456 32.07 -2.11 -34.28
N ASP A 457 31.34 -3.18 -34.64
CA ASP A 457 30.22 -3.40 -35.58
C ASP A 457 29.41 -4.69 -35.25
N GLN A 458 28.25 -4.87 -35.92
CA GLN A 458 27.58 -6.09 -36.49
C GLN A 458 28.02 -7.55 -36.13
N SER A 459 27.19 -8.62 -36.26
CA SER A 459 25.79 -8.84 -36.73
C SER A 459 25.26 -10.28 -36.44
N SER A 460 23.93 -10.49 -36.58
CA SER A 460 23.24 -11.71 -37.12
C SER A 460 23.40 -13.10 -36.45
N ALA A 461 22.59 -14.14 -36.73
CA ALA A 461 21.13 -14.34 -36.98
C ALA A 461 20.88 -15.87 -37.18
N GLY A 462 19.65 -16.38 -37.00
CA GLY A 462 19.26 -17.74 -37.42
C GLY A 462 18.42 -18.54 -36.41
N GLY A 463 17.46 -19.35 -36.87
CA GLY A 463 16.52 -20.13 -36.04
C GLY A 463 15.98 -21.39 -36.73
N GLN A 464 14.70 -21.73 -36.48
CA GLN A 464 13.91 -22.92 -36.93
C GLN A 464 14.01 -24.17 -36.00
N GLN A 465 12.91 -24.62 -35.35
CA GLN A 465 11.84 -25.58 -35.76
C GLN A 465 12.30 -27.07 -35.70
N ASN A 466 11.52 -28.10 -35.29
CA ASN A 466 10.08 -28.28 -34.99
C ASN A 466 9.79 -29.61 -34.21
N ASN A 467 8.50 -29.93 -33.92
CA ASN A 467 7.84 -31.25 -33.63
C ASN A 467 7.50 -31.74 -32.18
N ASP A 468 6.24 -31.52 -31.77
CA ASP A 468 5.12 -32.47 -31.47
C ASP A 468 5.22 -33.77 -30.63
N GLY A 469 4.19 -34.02 -29.78
CA GLY A 469 3.66 -35.39 -29.51
C GLY A 469 2.95 -35.73 -28.17
N HIS A 470 1.59 -35.75 -28.14
CA HIS A 470 0.64 -36.59 -27.32
C HIS A 470 0.72 -36.67 -25.75
N ALA A 471 -0.26 -37.18 -24.96
CA ALA A 471 -1.75 -37.16 -24.97
C ALA A 471 -2.36 -37.75 -23.64
N SER A 472 -3.53 -37.26 -23.20
CA SER A 472 -4.63 -37.92 -22.40
C SER A 472 -4.42 -38.68 -21.06
N GLY A 473 -5.34 -38.47 -20.08
CA GLY A 473 -5.79 -39.53 -19.13
C GLY A 473 -6.00 -39.12 -17.64
N PRO A 474 -7.15 -39.43 -16.97
CA PRO A 474 -7.47 -38.95 -15.60
C PRO A 474 -7.52 -40.04 -14.49
N ASP A 475 -7.82 -39.63 -13.24
CA ASP A 475 -8.86 -40.16 -12.32
C ASP A 475 -8.49 -40.40 -10.81
N GLN A 476 -9.51 -40.23 -9.93
CA GLN A 476 -9.75 -40.81 -8.57
C GLN A 476 -9.52 -40.11 -7.20
N ASN A 477 -10.52 -40.35 -6.32
CA ASN A 477 -10.91 -39.73 -5.03
C ASN A 477 -10.28 -40.34 -3.75
N LYS A 478 -10.40 -39.61 -2.60
CA LYS A 478 -10.83 -40.16 -1.27
C LYS A 478 -11.25 -39.08 -0.25
N ALA A 479 -12.07 -39.45 0.75
CA ALA A 479 -12.70 -38.61 1.79
C ALA A 479 -12.87 -39.43 3.12
N THR A 480 -13.47 -39.03 4.26
CA THR A 480 -14.51 -38.02 4.63
C THR A 480 -14.40 -37.54 6.10
N SER A 481 -15.03 -36.42 6.48
CA SER A 481 -15.47 -36.14 7.88
C SER A 481 -16.85 -35.48 7.90
N ASN A 482 -17.83 -36.06 8.61
CA ASN A 482 -19.26 -35.83 8.36
C ASN A 482 -19.95 -34.92 9.38
N SER A 483 -20.10 -33.66 8.99
CA SER A 483 -21.34 -32.88 9.10
C SER A 483 -21.37 -31.99 7.84
N PRO A 484 -22.53 -31.60 7.26
CA PRO A 484 -22.54 -30.70 6.10
C PRO A 484 -22.11 -29.28 6.53
N GLN A 485 -20.80 -29.11 6.74
CA GLN A 485 -20.15 -27.82 6.88
C GLN A 485 -20.54 -27.00 5.66
N PRO A 486 -20.99 -25.75 5.83
CA PRO A 486 -21.34 -24.94 4.68
C PRO A 486 -20.10 -24.75 3.81
N GLU A 487 -20.27 -24.92 2.50
CA GLU A 487 -19.18 -24.89 1.51
C GLU A 487 -18.25 -23.68 1.70
N TRP A 488 -18.82 -22.49 1.95
CA TRP A 488 -18.06 -21.27 2.20
C TRP A 488 -17.08 -21.36 3.38
N LYS A 489 -17.37 -22.18 4.41
CA LYS A 489 -16.49 -22.37 5.57
C LYS A 489 -15.26 -23.18 5.18
N GLN A 490 -15.44 -24.25 4.39
CA GLN A 490 -14.32 -25.04 3.87
C GLN A 490 -13.41 -24.15 3.01
N ILE A 491 -14.00 -23.43 2.06
CA ILE A 491 -13.29 -22.47 1.19
C ILE A 491 -12.54 -21.41 2.02
N LEU A 492 -13.15 -20.88 3.09
CA LEU A 492 -12.50 -19.93 4.01
C LEU A 492 -11.35 -20.57 4.80
N ALA A 493 -11.55 -21.77 5.35
CA ALA A 493 -10.52 -22.49 6.10
C ALA A 493 -9.31 -22.83 5.24
N ASP A 494 -9.52 -23.30 4.01
CA ASP A 494 -8.47 -23.61 3.05
C ASP A 494 -7.73 -22.34 2.63
N GLY A 495 -8.44 -21.26 2.29
CA GLY A 495 -7.84 -19.98 1.96
C GLY A 495 -6.99 -19.38 3.10
N ILE A 496 -7.41 -19.57 4.36
CA ILE A 496 -6.59 -19.21 5.53
C ILE A 496 -5.35 -20.13 5.63
N GLY A 497 -5.54 -21.44 5.47
CA GLY A 497 -4.48 -22.45 5.56
C GLY A 497 -3.35 -22.25 4.53
N ASP A 498 -3.72 -21.94 3.29
CA ASP A 498 -2.78 -21.62 2.21
C ASP A 498 -2.00 -20.33 2.47
N ASN A 499 -2.66 -19.30 3.02
CA ASN A 499 -1.99 -18.02 3.26
C ASN A 499 -1.13 -17.99 4.53
N ILE A 500 -1.44 -18.77 5.58
CA ILE A 500 -0.68 -18.77 6.86
C ILE A 500 0.83 -19.05 6.66
N LYS A 501 1.20 -19.79 5.61
CA LYS A 501 2.60 -20.10 5.26
C LYS A 501 3.34 -18.93 4.59
N ASN A 502 2.62 -17.94 4.05
CA ASN A 502 3.14 -16.86 3.22
C ASN A 502 2.93 -15.47 3.85
N GLU A 503 1.77 -15.22 4.48
CA GLU A 503 1.40 -13.92 5.06
C GLU A 503 0.74 -14.08 6.44
N LYS A 504 1.26 -13.39 7.47
CA LYS A 504 0.65 -13.38 8.82
C LYS A 504 -0.56 -12.45 8.95
N SER A 505 -0.79 -11.57 7.98
CA SER A 505 -1.92 -10.63 7.94
C SER A 505 -3.27 -11.30 7.72
N ILE A 506 -3.30 -12.55 7.23
CA ILE A 506 -4.56 -13.25 6.96
C ILE A 506 -5.42 -13.49 8.20
N LEU A 507 -4.83 -13.47 9.40
CA LEU A 507 -5.54 -13.66 10.66
C LEU A 507 -6.27 -12.39 11.15
N TYR A 508 -6.36 -11.33 10.36
CA TYR A 508 -7.05 -10.09 10.72
C TYR A 508 -8.18 -9.82 9.72
N TYR A 509 -9.37 -9.49 10.23
CA TYR A 509 -10.50 -9.05 9.42
C TYR A 509 -11.12 -7.76 9.97
N ALA A 510 -11.77 -6.99 9.10
CA ALA A 510 -12.53 -5.82 9.50
C ALA A 510 -13.85 -6.28 10.12
N PHE A 511 -14.07 -5.96 11.39
CA PHE A 511 -15.26 -6.28 12.16
C PHE A 511 -16.09 -5.01 12.36
N SER A 512 -17.21 -4.94 11.65
CA SER A 512 -18.10 -3.78 11.62
C SER A 512 -19.33 -4.04 12.48
N THR A 513 -19.74 -3.07 13.30
CA THR A 513 -20.96 -3.11 14.12
C THR A 513 -21.67 -1.77 13.98
N VAL A 514 -22.99 -1.74 14.05
CA VAL A 514 -23.73 -0.47 14.12
C VAL A 514 -24.02 -0.12 15.59
N GLU A 515 -23.93 1.15 15.96
CA GLU A 515 -24.50 1.69 17.21
C GLU A 515 -25.90 2.20 16.90
N GLN A 516 -26.89 1.70 17.63
CA GLN A 516 -28.28 2.10 17.42
C GLN A 516 -28.50 3.54 17.94
N PRO A 517 -29.38 4.32 17.27
CA PRO A 517 -29.76 5.66 17.73
C PRO A 517 -30.22 5.68 19.20
N SER A 518 -29.69 6.63 19.98
CA SER A 518 -30.18 6.94 21.34
C SER A 518 -31.55 7.64 21.34
N SER A 519 -31.89 8.29 20.23
CA SER A 519 -33.16 8.99 20.01
C SER A 519 -33.58 8.88 18.54
N VAL A 520 -34.84 9.22 18.24
CA VAL A 520 -35.36 9.30 16.86
C VAL A 520 -34.70 10.38 16.00
N HIS A 521 -33.86 11.23 16.58
CA HIS A 521 -33.10 12.29 15.89
C HIS A 521 -31.64 11.92 15.63
N ASP A 522 -31.14 10.84 16.23
CA ASP A 522 -29.77 10.37 16.02
C ASP A 522 -29.68 9.46 14.79
N ALA A 523 -28.65 9.65 13.96
CA ALA A 523 -28.31 8.67 12.94
C ALA A 523 -27.61 7.45 13.57
N ALA A 524 -27.88 6.25 13.05
CA ALA A 524 -27.17 5.04 13.45
C ALA A 524 -25.69 5.16 13.08
N LYS A 525 -24.78 4.94 14.04
CA LYS A 525 -23.34 5.21 13.86
C LYS A 525 -22.62 3.89 13.50
N PRO A 526 -22.02 3.74 12.31
CA PRO A 526 -21.21 2.58 12.00
C PRO A 526 -19.86 2.65 12.74
N HIS A 527 -19.46 1.54 13.33
CA HIS A 527 -18.16 1.36 13.99
C HIS A 527 -17.41 0.21 13.35
N VAL A 528 -16.14 0.40 12.99
CA VAL A 528 -15.30 -0.66 12.41
C VAL A 528 -14.01 -0.76 13.19
N ARG A 529 -13.58 -1.99 13.52
CA ARG A 529 -12.25 -2.28 14.06
C ARG A 529 -11.67 -3.52 13.39
N TYR A 530 -10.35 -3.59 13.25
CA TYR A 530 -9.70 -4.87 12.91
C TYR A 530 -9.61 -5.75 14.16
N VAL A 531 -9.93 -7.03 14.02
CA VAL A 531 -9.80 -8.02 15.09
C VAL A 531 -9.06 -9.25 14.60
N VAL A 532 -8.43 -9.98 15.54
CA VAL A 532 -7.73 -11.23 15.24
C VAL A 532 -8.74 -12.37 15.19
N HIS A 533 -8.77 -13.09 14.08
CA HIS A 533 -9.46 -14.36 13.96
C HIS A 533 -8.78 -15.42 14.83
N ARG A 534 -9.55 -16.04 15.74
CA ARG A 534 -9.07 -17.07 16.68
C ARG A 534 -9.44 -18.50 16.29
N GLY A 535 -9.90 -18.70 15.06
CA GLY A 535 -10.38 -19.97 14.56
C GLY A 535 -11.91 -20.04 14.52
N PHE A 536 -12.41 -21.18 14.09
CA PHE A 536 -13.81 -21.57 14.23
C PHE A 536 -14.05 -22.34 15.53
N VAL A 537 -15.29 -22.34 16.04
CA VAL A 537 -15.65 -23.06 17.28
C VAL A 537 -15.29 -24.55 17.15
N ASN A 538 -14.59 -25.08 18.16
CA ASN A 538 -14.03 -26.42 18.23
C ASN A 538 -13.03 -26.79 17.09
N GLU A 539 -12.46 -25.81 16.37
CA GLU A 539 -11.42 -26.06 15.35
C GLU A 539 -10.05 -26.39 15.97
N LYS A 540 -9.39 -27.41 15.44
CA LYS A 540 -7.98 -27.74 15.72
C LYS A 540 -7.08 -27.04 14.70
N ARG A 541 -6.25 -26.10 15.17
CA ARG A 541 -5.12 -25.55 14.40
C ARG A 541 -3.80 -25.95 15.01
N ASP A 542 -2.92 -26.44 14.13
CA ASP A 542 -1.46 -26.61 14.17
C ASP A 542 -1.06 -28.00 13.64
N GLY A 543 0.01 -28.05 12.83
CA GLY A 543 0.90 -29.20 12.58
C GLY A 543 0.35 -30.48 11.92
N ASP A 544 -0.71 -31.05 12.49
CA ASP A 544 -1.03 -32.48 12.45
C ASP A 544 -2.41 -32.78 11.80
N ALA A 545 -2.89 -31.88 10.95
CA ALA A 545 -4.14 -32.05 10.20
C ALA A 545 -3.90 -31.83 8.71
N GLU A 546 -3.89 -32.92 7.95
CA GLU A 546 -4.09 -32.85 6.49
C GLU A 546 -5.49 -32.26 6.22
N GLY A 547 -5.59 -31.17 5.46
CA GLY A 547 -6.88 -30.61 5.03
C GLY A 547 -7.60 -29.67 6.02
N GLY A 548 -6.93 -29.14 7.05
CA GLY A 548 -7.35 -27.90 7.73
C GLY A 548 -8.62 -27.90 8.61
N VAL A 549 -9.46 -28.94 8.57
CA VAL A 549 -10.78 -28.97 9.27
C VAL A 549 -10.91 -30.20 10.18
N ALA A 550 -10.04 -30.29 11.18
CA ALA A 550 -10.17 -31.25 12.28
C ALA A 550 -10.82 -30.60 13.52
N SER A 551 -11.61 -31.36 14.28
CA SER A 551 -12.13 -30.90 15.57
C SER A 551 -11.10 -31.03 16.71
N HIS A 552 -11.25 -30.21 17.76
CA HIS A 552 -10.39 -30.25 18.93
C HIS A 552 -10.88 -31.30 19.95
N ASN A 553 -12.14 -31.20 20.37
CA ASN A 553 -12.85 -32.28 21.04
C ASN A 553 -13.47 -33.18 19.95
N PRO A 554 -13.07 -34.46 19.84
CA PRO A 554 -13.57 -35.37 18.81
C PRO A 554 -15.05 -35.74 18.97
N ALA A 555 -15.62 -35.60 20.18
CA ALA A 555 -17.06 -35.83 20.43
C ALA A 555 -17.98 -34.81 19.71
N PHE A 556 -17.39 -33.76 19.14
CA PHE A 556 -18.08 -32.72 18.38
C PHE A 556 -17.34 -32.42 17.07
N GLY A 557 -18.08 -31.99 16.05
CA GLY A 557 -17.51 -31.39 14.84
C GLY A 557 -16.96 -29.98 15.11
N SER A 558 -16.47 -29.30 14.07
CA SER A 558 -16.19 -27.87 14.14
C SER A 558 -17.41 -27.09 13.63
N SER A 559 -17.85 -26.04 14.33
CA SER A 559 -18.98 -25.20 13.88
C SER A 559 -18.51 -24.09 12.90
N PRO A 560 -19.34 -23.57 11.98
CA PRO A 560 -19.00 -22.39 11.17
C PRO A 560 -18.99 -21.07 11.94
N CYS A 561 -19.37 -21.04 13.22
CA CYS A 561 -19.27 -19.84 14.05
C CYS A 561 -17.80 -19.40 14.22
N LEU A 562 -17.54 -18.11 13.97
CA LEU A 562 -16.20 -17.54 13.98
C LEU A 562 -15.86 -17.01 15.38
N MET A 563 -14.62 -17.19 15.82
CA MET A 563 -14.16 -16.69 17.12
C MET A 563 -13.21 -15.50 16.98
N THR A 564 -13.39 -14.53 17.87
CA THR A 564 -12.41 -13.50 18.21
C THR A 564 -12.43 -13.23 19.72
N THR A 565 -11.69 -12.23 20.21
CA THR A 565 -11.46 -12.01 21.64
C THR A 565 -11.53 -10.53 22.01
N THR A 566 -12.08 -10.22 23.18
CA THR A 566 -12.22 -8.84 23.68
C THR A 566 -12.03 -8.80 25.19
N ASP A 567 -11.71 -7.62 25.73
CA ASP A 567 -11.86 -7.35 27.16
C ASP A 567 -13.35 -7.16 27.45
N VAL A 568 -13.89 -7.79 28.51
CA VAL A 568 -15.31 -7.70 28.87
C VAL A 568 -15.72 -6.28 29.31
N ARG A 569 -14.77 -5.47 29.78
CA ARG A 569 -14.99 -4.13 30.35
C ARG A 569 -15.10 -3.02 29.30
N THR A 570 -14.74 -3.29 28.05
CA THR A 570 -14.69 -2.25 27.00
C THR A 570 -16.11 -1.77 26.61
N PRO A 571 -16.32 -0.48 26.29
CA PRO A 571 -17.61 0.04 25.83
C PRO A 571 -18.21 -0.73 24.63
N LYS A 572 -17.37 -1.36 23.79
CA LYS A 572 -17.85 -2.21 22.68
C LYS A 572 -18.66 -3.41 23.17
N VAL A 573 -18.38 -3.98 24.34
CA VAL A 573 -19.18 -5.09 24.90
C VAL A 573 -20.55 -4.58 25.33
N GLN A 574 -20.63 -3.41 25.98
CA GLN A 574 -21.90 -2.77 26.31
C GLN A 574 -22.74 -2.50 25.06
N GLN A 575 -22.13 -1.96 24.00
CA GLN A 575 -22.79 -1.76 22.69
C GLN A 575 -23.31 -3.07 22.08
N LEU A 576 -22.54 -4.16 22.18
CA LEU A 576 -22.94 -5.46 21.62
C LEU A 576 -24.07 -6.13 22.42
N THR A 577 -24.11 -5.96 23.74
CA THR A 577 -25.10 -6.61 24.61
C THR A 577 -26.35 -5.76 24.89
N SER A 578 -26.31 -4.45 24.63
CA SER A 578 -27.50 -3.59 24.74
C SER A 578 -28.47 -3.76 23.57
N GLN A 579 -27.99 -4.31 22.45
CA GLN A 579 -28.74 -4.50 21.22
C GLN A 579 -29.68 -5.71 21.28
N SER A 580 -30.79 -5.59 20.56
CA SER A 580 -31.66 -6.69 20.17
C SER A 580 -31.66 -6.77 18.65
N SER A 581 -30.99 -7.78 18.07
CA SER A 581 -31.05 -8.04 16.62
C SER A 581 -32.47 -8.43 16.22
N LEU A 582 -32.93 -7.95 15.06
CA LEU A 582 -34.22 -8.35 14.47
C LEU A 582 -34.20 -9.82 14.00
N ARG A 583 -33.02 -10.39 13.72
CA ARG A 583 -32.84 -11.81 13.36
C ARG A 583 -32.66 -12.73 14.57
N ALA A 584 -32.61 -12.20 15.79
CA ALA A 584 -32.64 -13.01 17.01
C ALA A 584 -34.07 -13.54 17.29
N HIS A 585 -34.61 -14.33 16.36
CA HIS A 585 -35.87 -15.07 16.54
C HIS A 585 -35.69 -16.30 17.46
N GLY A 586 -35.05 -16.10 18.61
CA GLY A 586 -34.99 -17.06 19.70
C GLY A 586 -36.12 -16.79 20.68
N HIS A 587 -36.91 -17.82 20.99
CA HIS A 587 -37.76 -17.84 22.19
C HIS A 587 -36.93 -17.96 23.51
N ASP A 588 -35.61 -17.80 23.43
CA ASP A 588 -34.63 -18.01 24.51
C ASP A 588 -34.29 -16.74 25.32
N GLY A 589 -34.69 -15.56 24.86
CA GLY A 589 -34.44 -14.28 25.55
C GLY A 589 -33.01 -13.75 25.43
N SER A 590 -32.19 -14.29 24.52
CA SER A 590 -30.83 -13.82 24.26
C SER A 590 -30.79 -12.37 23.73
N ARG A 591 -29.66 -11.67 23.99
CA ARG A 591 -29.39 -10.32 23.44
C ARG A 591 -28.04 -10.33 22.73
N CYS A 592 -28.04 -9.84 21.50
CA CYS A 592 -26.87 -9.87 20.62
C CYS A 592 -26.83 -8.66 19.69
N GLY A 593 -25.62 -8.27 19.31
CA GLY A 593 -25.36 -7.21 18.34
C GLY A 593 -25.27 -7.75 16.93
N GLU A 594 -25.52 -6.91 15.93
CA GLU A 594 -25.30 -7.26 14.53
C GLU A 594 -23.92 -6.82 14.05
N CYS A 595 -23.31 -7.65 13.20
CA CYS A 595 -22.03 -7.34 12.58
C CYS A 595 -21.97 -7.69 11.10
N GLU A 596 -21.05 -7.01 10.41
CA GLU A 596 -20.53 -7.44 9.12
C GLU A 596 -19.01 -7.55 9.20
N ILE A 597 -18.49 -8.73 8.87
CA ILE A 597 -17.07 -8.99 8.69
C ILE A 597 -16.73 -8.81 7.21
N SER A 598 -15.69 -8.04 6.91
CA SER A 598 -15.05 -8.02 5.60
C SER A 598 -13.64 -8.58 5.70
N TRP A 599 -13.37 -9.62 4.91
CA TRP A 599 -12.13 -10.39 4.95
C TRP A 599 -11.62 -10.65 3.54
N TRP A 600 -10.35 -10.32 3.31
CA TRP A 600 -9.66 -10.53 2.04
C TRP A 600 -8.51 -11.52 2.20
N ILE A 601 -8.39 -12.45 1.26
CA ILE A 601 -7.35 -13.49 1.22
C ILE A 601 -6.53 -13.30 -0.07
N GLU A 602 -5.32 -12.74 0.04
CA GLU A 602 -4.52 -12.38 -1.15
C GLU A 602 -3.99 -13.62 -1.88
N SER A 603 -3.61 -14.70 -1.18
CA SER A 603 -3.08 -15.92 -1.81
C SER A 603 -4.07 -16.62 -2.75
N THR A 604 -5.36 -16.59 -2.40
CA THR A 604 -6.43 -17.25 -3.17
C THR A 604 -7.29 -16.25 -3.97
N GLN A 605 -6.99 -14.95 -3.87
CA GLN A 605 -7.78 -13.86 -4.45
C GLN A 605 -9.28 -13.86 -4.03
N MET A 606 -9.59 -14.40 -2.85
CA MET A 606 -10.97 -14.50 -2.33
C MET A 606 -11.31 -13.36 -1.38
N GLN A 607 -12.52 -12.83 -1.52
CA GLN A 607 -13.13 -11.88 -0.61
C GLN A 607 -14.40 -12.46 0.02
N PHE A 608 -14.48 -12.42 1.34
CA PHE A 608 -15.67 -12.80 2.11
C PHE A 608 -16.27 -11.55 2.74
N ARG A 609 -17.58 -11.37 2.56
CA ARG A 609 -18.41 -10.49 3.39
C ARG A 609 -19.38 -11.38 4.17
N ILE A 610 -19.22 -11.43 5.49
CA ILE A 610 -19.99 -12.31 6.38
C ILE A 610 -20.86 -11.44 7.27
N SER A 611 -22.18 -11.51 7.11
CA SER A 611 -23.15 -10.87 8.00
C SER A 611 -23.57 -11.87 9.08
N GLY A 612 -23.56 -11.45 10.35
CA GLY A 612 -23.80 -12.35 11.49
C GLY A 612 -24.21 -11.64 12.77
N THR A 613 -24.71 -12.41 13.73
CA THR A 613 -24.98 -11.93 15.11
C THR A 613 -23.78 -12.20 16.01
N VAL A 614 -23.61 -11.37 17.04
CA VAL A 614 -22.42 -11.36 17.89
C VAL A 614 -22.79 -11.68 19.33
N HIS A 615 -22.14 -12.71 19.87
CA HIS A 615 -22.35 -13.22 21.23
C HIS A 615 -21.04 -13.10 22.02
N VAL A 616 -21.13 -12.73 23.30
CA VAL A 616 -19.96 -12.52 24.16
C VAL A 616 -20.02 -13.51 25.32
N LEU A 617 -18.98 -14.35 25.46
CA LEU A 617 -18.81 -15.32 26.53
C LEU A 617 -17.75 -14.83 27.52
N PRO A 618 -18.15 -14.21 28.64
CA PRO A 618 -17.25 -13.83 29.73
C PRO A 618 -16.94 -15.02 30.65
N THR A 619 -16.08 -14.79 31.65
CA THR A 619 -15.79 -15.74 32.74
C THR A 619 -17.06 -16.22 33.48
N PRO A 620 -17.08 -17.46 34.03
CA PRO A 620 -18.14 -17.92 34.93
C PRO A 620 -18.48 -16.91 36.04
N GLY A 621 -19.78 -16.78 36.34
CA GLY A 621 -20.29 -15.83 37.34
C GLY A 621 -20.44 -14.37 36.87
N HIS A 622 -19.96 -14.00 35.68
CA HIS A 622 -20.15 -12.64 35.15
C HIS A 622 -21.60 -12.40 34.70
N PRO A 623 -22.24 -11.24 35.00
CA PRO A 623 -23.67 -11.00 34.70
C PRO A 623 -24.08 -11.18 33.24
N LEU A 624 -23.22 -10.78 32.28
CA LEU A 624 -23.50 -10.92 30.84
C LEU A 624 -23.49 -12.39 30.36
N ARG A 625 -23.03 -13.36 31.17
CA ARG A 625 -22.96 -14.78 30.77
C ARG A 625 -24.33 -15.37 30.43
N SER A 626 -25.39 -14.94 31.11
CA SER A 626 -26.76 -15.42 30.85
C SER A 626 -27.30 -15.02 29.49
N LEU A 627 -26.66 -14.08 28.79
CA LEU A 627 -27.04 -13.66 27.43
C LEU A 627 -26.43 -14.55 26.34
N PHE A 628 -25.45 -15.39 26.68
CA PHE A 628 -24.76 -16.25 25.71
C PHE A 628 -25.58 -17.52 25.42
N PRO A 629 -25.97 -17.80 24.16
CA PRO A 629 -26.85 -18.92 23.85
C PRO A 629 -26.05 -20.21 23.64
N PHE A 630 -25.64 -20.83 24.76
CA PHE A 630 -24.76 -22.01 24.83
C PHE A 630 -25.14 -23.11 23.82
N GLU A 631 -26.36 -23.65 23.90
CA GLU A 631 -26.81 -24.76 23.04
C GLU A 631 -26.93 -24.36 21.55
N ARG A 632 -27.35 -23.12 21.26
CA ARG A 632 -27.55 -22.65 19.88
C ARG A 632 -26.24 -22.60 19.09
N LEU A 633 -25.16 -22.21 19.76
CA LEU A 633 -23.84 -22.02 19.15
C LEU A 633 -22.97 -23.29 19.22
N SER A 634 -23.34 -24.26 20.05
CA SER A 634 -22.62 -25.52 20.23
C SER A 634 -22.39 -26.22 18.89
N PRO A 635 -21.18 -26.74 18.63
CA PRO A 635 -20.90 -27.52 17.43
C PRO A 635 -21.78 -28.79 17.35
N PRO A 636 -22.01 -29.33 16.14
CA PRO A 636 -22.75 -30.57 15.97
C PRO A 636 -22.02 -31.71 16.70
N ARG A 637 -22.76 -32.60 17.38
CA ARG A 637 -22.18 -33.83 17.96
C ARG A 637 -21.63 -34.73 16.85
N ALA A 638 -20.54 -35.44 17.14
CA ALA A 638 -20.06 -36.50 16.27
C ALA A 638 -21.01 -37.72 16.33
N PRO A 639 -21.15 -38.52 15.25
CA PRO A 639 -22.14 -39.61 15.19
C PRO A 639 -21.93 -40.69 16.28
N ASP A 640 -20.69 -40.91 16.68
CA ASP A 640 -20.24 -41.83 17.73
C ASP A 640 -20.41 -41.28 19.16
N ALA A 641 -20.73 -39.99 19.30
CA ALA A 641 -20.92 -39.30 20.57
C ALA A 641 -22.35 -38.75 20.77
N MET A 642 -23.32 -39.17 19.93
CA MET A 642 -24.71 -38.73 20.06
C MET A 642 -25.35 -39.13 21.41
N ASP A 643 -25.04 -40.34 21.90
CA ASP A 643 -25.68 -40.91 23.10
C ASP A 643 -25.06 -40.44 24.43
N SER A 644 -23.99 -39.63 24.40
CA SER A 644 -23.25 -39.25 25.63
C SER A 644 -23.98 -38.24 26.52
N GLY A 645 -24.92 -37.45 25.96
CA GLY A 645 -25.68 -36.43 26.68
C GLY A 645 -24.90 -35.19 27.14
N GLU A 646 -23.58 -35.26 27.32
CA GLU A 646 -22.76 -34.15 27.84
C GLU A 646 -22.79 -32.92 26.92
N PRO A 647 -23.02 -31.69 27.44
CA PRO A 647 -23.04 -30.46 26.64
C PRO A 647 -21.62 -30.05 26.20
N PHE A 648 -21.52 -29.16 25.21
CA PHE A 648 -20.22 -28.64 24.78
C PHE A 648 -19.62 -27.72 25.85
N ASP A 649 -18.40 -28.03 26.32
CA ASP A 649 -17.70 -27.26 27.34
C ASP A 649 -17.14 -25.93 26.77
N TRP A 650 -18.02 -24.93 26.79
CA TRP A 650 -17.72 -23.56 26.41
C TRP A 650 -16.67 -22.87 27.30
N ASP A 651 -16.51 -23.30 28.56
CA ASP A 651 -15.51 -22.72 29.47
C ASP A 651 -14.11 -23.29 29.20
N ALA A 652 -14.02 -24.58 28.88
CA ALA A 652 -12.79 -25.17 28.32
C ALA A 652 -12.42 -24.54 26.98
N GLU A 653 -13.39 -24.30 26.08
CA GLU A 653 -13.13 -23.63 24.78
C GLU A 653 -12.63 -22.19 24.98
N ARG A 654 -13.25 -21.42 25.89
CA ARG A 654 -12.79 -20.08 26.28
C ARG A 654 -11.35 -20.12 26.82
N THR A 655 -11.06 -21.01 27.76
CA THR A 655 -9.73 -21.18 28.37
C THR A 655 -8.68 -21.64 27.34
N ARG A 656 -9.04 -22.52 26.41
CA ARG A 656 -8.18 -22.93 25.29
C ARG A 656 -7.75 -21.76 24.42
N ILE A 657 -8.63 -20.80 24.15
CA ILE A 657 -8.28 -19.60 23.37
C ILE A 657 -7.45 -18.62 24.22
N PHE A 658 -7.75 -18.46 25.52
CA PHE A 658 -6.95 -17.64 26.44
C PHE A 658 -5.49 -18.14 26.52
N ASN A 659 -5.29 -19.44 26.71
CA ASN A 659 -3.97 -20.07 26.81
C ASN A 659 -3.14 -20.04 25.50
N LYS A 660 -3.75 -19.61 24.37
CA LYS A 660 -3.07 -19.38 23.08
C LYS A 660 -2.69 -17.92 22.85
N LEU A 661 -2.98 -17.01 23.78
CA LEU A 661 -2.57 -15.61 23.67
C LEU A 661 -1.07 -15.46 23.95
N ASN A 662 -0.47 -14.39 23.43
CA ASN A 662 0.92 -14.05 23.74
C ASN A 662 1.01 -13.24 25.04
N ALA A 663 2.21 -13.19 25.63
CA ALA A 663 2.47 -12.55 26.91
C ALA A 663 1.97 -11.09 27.01
N GLY A 664 2.10 -10.30 25.95
CA GLY A 664 1.63 -8.91 25.91
C GLY A 664 0.11 -8.78 25.81
N LEU A 665 -0.57 -9.71 25.13
CA LEU A 665 -2.04 -9.77 25.09
C LEU A 665 -2.61 -10.26 26.42
N LEU A 666 -2.01 -11.26 27.07
CA LEU A 666 -2.40 -11.68 28.42
C LEU A 666 -2.30 -10.48 29.39
N ALA A 667 -1.18 -9.77 29.39
CA ALA A 667 -1.00 -8.57 30.22
C ALA A 667 -1.99 -7.45 29.90
N SER A 668 -2.46 -7.33 28.64
CA SER A 668 -3.37 -6.26 28.23
C SER A 668 -4.71 -6.25 28.98
N PHE A 669 -5.19 -7.42 29.43
CA PHE A 669 -6.43 -7.52 30.22
C PHE A 669 -6.26 -7.10 31.68
N CYS A 670 -5.04 -6.98 32.21
CA CYS A 670 -4.80 -6.43 33.55
C CYS A 670 -4.81 -4.90 33.58
N ARG A 671 -4.59 -4.26 32.43
CA ARG A 671 -4.43 -2.80 32.31
C ARG A 671 -5.76 -2.06 32.60
N PRO A 672 -5.74 -0.72 32.74
CA PRO A 672 -6.96 0.09 32.81
C PRO A 672 -7.93 -0.23 31.67
N THR A 673 -9.23 -0.05 31.92
CA THR A 673 -10.30 -0.39 31.00
C THR A 673 -10.02 0.11 29.57
N PRO A 674 -10.09 -0.75 28.53
CA PRO A 674 -9.76 -0.33 27.17
C PRO A 674 -10.64 0.84 26.68
N GLY A 675 -9.99 1.96 26.38
CA GLY A 675 -10.60 3.26 26.10
C GLY A 675 -10.24 4.35 27.14
N SER A 676 -9.76 3.97 28.32
CA SER A 676 -9.27 4.89 29.34
C SER A 676 -7.78 5.25 29.14
N PRO A 677 -7.33 6.45 29.57
CA PRO A 677 -5.91 6.82 29.55
C PRO A 677 -5.04 5.84 30.34
N HIS A 678 -3.90 5.42 29.77
CA HIS A 678 -2.94 4.55 30.44
C HIS A 678 -1.83 5.40 31.11
N PRO A 679 -1.66 5.37 32.44
CA PRO A 679 -0.69 6.23 33.13
C PRO A 679 0.75 6.09 32.61
N ASN A 680 1.12 4.87 32.22
CA ASN A 680 2.43 4.53 31.67
C ASN A 680 2.42 4.39 30.13
N ALA A 681 1.52 5.09 29.42
CA ALA A 681 1.38 4.98 27.95
C ALA A 681 2.72 5.13 27.20
N HIS A 682 3.53 6.11 27.61
CA HIS A 682 4.87 6.40 27.08
C HIS A 682 5.87 5.23 27.15
N ARG A 683 5.55 4.14 27.86
CA ARG A 683 6.40 2.94 28.00
C ARG A 683 5.91 1.75 27.17
N LEU A 684 4.70 1.82 26.62
CA LEU A 684 4.10 0.73 25.85
C LEU A 684 4.77 0.54 24.48
N ASP A 685 5.30 1.62 23.89
CA ASP A 685 5.93 1.64 22.57
C ASP A 685 7.44 1.31 22.60
N ALA A 686 8.02 1.05 23.77
CA ALA A 686 9.43 0.71 23.91
C ALA A 686 9.74 -0.65 23.25
N ALA A 687 10.81 -0.74 22.44
CA ALA A 687 11.16 -1.94 21.67
C ALA A 687 11.42 -3.22 22.50
N LYS A 688 11.66 -3.07 23.80
CA LYS A 688 11.60 -4.14 24.82
C LYS A 688 11.01 -3.54 26.10
N PRO A 689 9.69 -3.62 26.33
CA PRO A 689 9.11 -3.15 27.58
C PRO A 689 9.55 -4.11 28.68
N LYS A 690 10.42 -3.62 29.59
CA LYS A 690 10.69 -4.29 30.87
C LYS A 690 9.64 -3.84 31.87
N ASP A 691 9.05 -4.78 32.60
CA ASP A 691 8.15 -4.44 33.70
C ASP A 691 8.90 -3.58 34.73
N ASP A 692 8.30 -2.45 35.08
CA ASP A 692 8.73 -1.61 36.19
C ASP A 692 8.01 -2.12 37.44
N THR A 693 8.78 -2.52 38.46
CA THR A 693 8.24 -3.01 39.73
C THR A 693 7.49 -1.95 40.53
N SER A 694 7.48 -0.68 40.10
CA SER A 694 6.60 0.37 40.63
C SER A 694 5.27 0.55 39.87
N SER A 695 5.01 -0.23 38.81
CA SER A 695 3.78 -0.16 38.00
C SER A 695 2.82 -1.31 38.36
N PRO A 696 1.58 -1.04 38.81
CA PRO A 696 0.59 -2.11 39.04
C PRO A 696 0.02 -2.71 37.73
N TRP A 697 0.47 -2.22 36.57
CA TRP A 697 0.02 -2.64 35.25
C TRP A 697 1.14 -3.43 34.55
N PRO A 698 1.00 -4.75 34.35
CA PRO A 698 2.00 -5.54 33.66
C PRO A 698 2.06 -5.22 32.16
N LEU A 699 3.26 -5.29 31.62
CA LEU A 699 3.57 -5.16 30.20
C LEU A 699 3.57 -6.52 29.54
N GLN A 700 4.01 -7.56 30.25
CA GLN A 700 3.96 -8.97 29.85
C GLN A 700 3.49 -9.85 31.01
N LEU A 701 2.84 -10.98 30.71
CA LEU A 701 2.55 -12.04 31.66
C LEU A 701 3.13 -13.37 31.15
N PRO A 702 3.56 -14.28 32.06
CA PRO A 702 3.93 -15.63 31.66
C PRO A 702 2.74 -16.37 31.05
N GLN A 703 3.01 -17.49 30.38
CA GLN A 703 1.93 -18.39 29.97
C GLN A 703 1.31 -19.05 31.22
N PRO A 704 -0.01 -19.29 31.25
CA PRO A 704 -0.67 -19.98 32.37
C PRO A 704 0.02 -21.30 32.73
N GLY A 705 0.27 -21.51 34.03
CA GLY A 705 1.05 -22.63 34.56
C GLY A 705 2.58 -22.44 34.51
N LYS A 706 3.07 -21.24 34.20
CA LYS A 706 4.50 -20.86 34.22
C LYS A 706 4.79 -19.61 35.06
N GLU A 707 3.99 -19.41 36.10
CA GLU A 707 4.11 -18.26 37.00
C GLU A 707 5.29 -18.42 37.96
N GLU A 708 6.12 -17.38 38.05
CA GLU A 708 7.35 -17.38 38.87
C GLU A 708 7.08 -16.86 40.30
N ASN A 709 5.98 -16.14 40.52
CA ASN A 709 5.60 -15.58 41.81
C ASN A 709 4.06 -15.45 41.98
N GLU A 710 3.60 -15.17 43.20
CA GLU A 710 2.17 -15.04 43.51
C GLU A 710 1.50 -13.81 42.86
N GLU A 711 2.28 -12.75 42.59
CA GLU A 711 1.77 -11.55 41.91
C GLU A 711 1.34 -11.87 40.47
N GLN A 712 2.18 -12.59 39.72
CA GLN A 712 1.87 -13.07 38.37
C GLN A 712 0.65 -14.01 38.34
N LYS A 713 0.44 -14.83 39.38
CA LYS A 713 -0.74 -15.70 39.50
C LYS A 713 -2.02 -14.89 39.65
N GLU A 714 -2.06 -13.91 40.56
CA GLU A 714 -3.25 -13.06 40.73
C GLU A 714 -3.46 -12.13 39.52
N GLN A 715 -2.38 -11.62 38.90
CA GLN A 715 -2.47 -10.88 37.64
C GLN A 715 -3.05 -11.73 36.51
N LEU A 716 -2.60 -12.99 36.30
CA LEU A 716 -3.18 -13.88 35.30
C LEU A 716 -4.64 -14.22 35.57
N LYS A 717 -5.02 -14.47 36.82
CA LYS A 717 -6.41 -14.66 37.23
C LYS A 717 -7.28 -13.43 36.96
N GLN A 718 -6.75 -12.23 37.18
CA GLN A 718 -7.43 -10.97 36.86
C GLN A 718 -7.45 -10.66 35.34
N SER A 719 -6.43 -11.08 34.59
CA SER A 719 -6.41 -11.08 33.13
C SER A 719 -7.52 -11.98 32.58
N GLU A 720 -7.60 -13.21 33.07
CA GLU A 720 -8.61 -14.18 32.66
C GLU A 720 -10.02 -13.70 33.00
N LYS A 721 -10.24 -13.17 34.21
CA LYS A 721 -11.53 -12.58 34.62
C LYS A 721 -12.01 -11.48 33.66
N ASN A 722 -11.10 -10.69 33.10
CA ASN A 722 -11.41 -9.64 32.13
C ASN A 722 -11.48 -10.13 30.68
N PHE A 723 -10.98 -11.34 30.39
CA PHE A 723 -11.02 -11.95 29.06
C PHE A 723 -12.42 -12.50 28.73
N ALA A 724 -12.94 -12.10 27.57
CA ALA A 724 -14.14 -12.65 26.97
C ALA A 724 -13.86 -13.18 25.54
N LEU A 725 -14.41 -14.36 25.27
CA LEU A 725 -14.50 -14.91 23.92
C LEU A 725 -15.68 -14.24 23.20
N VAL A 726 -15.49 -13.88 21.94
CA VAL A 726 -16.54 -13.31 21.08
C VAL A 726 -16.82 -14.30 19.96
N VAL A 727 -18.05 -14.78 19.89
CA VAL A 727 -18.52 -15.76 18.90
C VAL A 727 -19.46 -15.05 17.94
N VAL A 728 -19.18 -15.17 16.64
CA VAL A 728 -20.01 -14.64 15.56
C VAL A 728 -20.77 -15.79 14.94
N GLU A 729 -22.10 -15.72 14.98
CA GLU A 729 -23.00 -16.63 14.30
C GLU A 729 -23.33 -16.06 12.91
N PRO A 730 -22.76 -16.60 11.82
CA PRO A 730 -23.00 -16.09 10.47
C PRO A 730 -24.38 -16.53 9.99
N TYR A 731 -25.15 -15.63 9.36
CA TYR A 731 -26.40 -15.98 8.66
C TYR A 731 -26.33 -15.73 7.16
N LYS A 732 -25.32 -15.00 6.68
CA LYS A 732 -25.09 -14.71 5.27
C LYS A 732 -23.61 -14.56 4.95
N VAL A 733 -23.16 -15.15 3.85
CA VAL A 733 -21.79 -15.03 3.34
C VAL A 733 -21.83 -14.71 1.84
N ASP A 734 -21.36 -13.53 1.47
CA ASP A 734 -21.15 -13.11 0.08
C ASP A 734 -19.67 -13.35 -0.24
N LEU A 735 -19.40 -14.44 -0.98
CA LEU A 735 -18.07 -14.85 -1.42
C LEU A 735 -17.86 -14.36 -2.86
N VAL A 736 -16.79 -13.59 -3.05
CA VAL A 736 -16.26 -13.24 -4.37
C VAL A 736 -14.90 -13.91 -4.53
N ASN A 737 -14.75 -14.77 -5.52
CA ASN A 737 -13.47 -15.35 -5.93
C ASN A 737 -13.04 -14.66 -7.22
N LEU A 738 -12.01 -13.80 -7.13
CA LEU A 738 -11.50 -13.02 -8.26
C LEU A 738 -10.51 -13.80 -9.14
N ALA A 739 -10.10 -15.02 -8.75
CA ALA A 739 -9.27 -15.88 -9.61
C ALA A 739 -10.12 -16.54 -10.71
N ASP A 740 -11.34 -16.98 -10.35
CA ASP A 740 -12.27 -17.67 -11.25
C ASP A 740 -13.43 -16.78 -11.74
N ASP A 741 -13.38 -15.48 -11.43
CA ASP A 741 -14.43 -14.46 -11.67
C ASP A 741 -15.83 -14.93 -11.25
N THR A 742 -15.94 -15.44 -10.01
CA THR A 742 -17.21 -15.95 -9.49
C THR A 742 -17.68 -15.21 -8.24
N ARG A 743 -19.00 -15.09 -8.11
CA ARG A 743 -19.66 -14.61 -6.89
C ARG A 743 -20.77 -15.54 -6.46
N THR A 744 -20.68 -16.06 -5.25
CA THR A 744 -21.68 -16.94 -4.63
C THR A 744 -22.14 -16.34 -3.31
N ILE A 745 -23.45 -16.12 -3.19
CA ILE A 745 -24.08 -15.75 -1.93
C ILE A 745 -24.61 -17.01 -1.27
N TYR A 746 -24.20 -17.22 -0.02
CA TYR A 746 -24.69 -18.25 0.87
C TYR A 746 -25.59 -17.60 1.92
N GLU A 747 -26.79 -18.14 2.10
CA GLU A 747 -27.80 -17.63 3.05
C GLU A 747 -28.30 -18.80 3.90
N LEU A 748 -28.17 -18.69 5.23
CA LEU A 748 -28.68 -19.65 6.22
C LEU A 748 -30.20 -19.75 6.08
N VAL A 749 -30.76 -20.96 6.14
CA VAL A 749 -32.22 -21.15 6.08
C VAL A 749 -32.87 -20.46 7.29
N ASP A 750 -33.85 -19.59 7.04
CA ASP A 750 -34.51 -18.81 8.09
C ASP A 750 -35.12 -19.72 9.17
N GLY A 751 -34.84 -19.40 10.43
CA GLY A 751 -35.24 -20.19 11.60
C GLY A 751 -34.22 -21.21 12.10
N GLU A 752 -33.23 -21.58 11.29
CA GLU A 752 -32.15 -22.49 11.71
C GLU A 752 -31.02 -21.73 12.45
N CYS A 753 -30.05 -22.44 13.05
CA CYS A 753 -28.84 -21.84 13.64
C CYS A 753 -27.61 -22.17 12.81
N ALA A 754 -26.60 -21.29 12.82
CA ALA A 754 -25.44 -21.49 11.94
C ALA A 754 -24.66 -22.78 12.27
N ALA A 755 -24.65 -23.20 13.54
CA ALA A 755 -23.83 -24.30 14.02
C ALA A 755 -24.21 -25.67 13.44
N THR A 756 -25.51 -25.91 13.22
CA THR A 756 -26.06 -27.21 12.78
C THR A 756 -27.03 -27.09 11.59
N GLY A 757 -27.40 -25.87 11.21
CA GLY A 757 -28.40 -25.58 10.19
C GLY A 757 -27.90 -25.64 8.75
N ARG A 758 -28.86 -25.69 7.84
CA ARG A 758 -28.70 -25.80 6.39
C ARG A 758 -28.49 -24.43 5.77
N TRP A 759 -27.68 -24.43 4.72
CA TRP A 759 -27.34 -23.24 3.95
C TRP A 759 -27.82 -23.39 2.52
N THR A 760 -28.41 -22.34 1.99
CA THR A 760 -28.66 -22.18 0.55
C THR A 760 -27.49 -21.47 -0.09
N SER A 761 -27.20 -21.76 -1.36
CA SER A 761 -26.21 -21.02 -2.15
C SER A 761 -26.82 -20.58 -3.48
N ARG A 762 -26.42 -19.41 -3.96
CA ARG A 762 -26.77 -18.90 -5.29
C ARG A 762 -25.58 -18.18 -5.91
N ARG A 763 -25.17 -18.63 -7.09
CA ARG A 763 -24.23 -17.89 -7.93
C ARG A 763 -24.95 -16.67 -8.51
N VAL A 764 -24.35 -15.49 -8.37
CA VAL A 764 -25.04 -14.22 -8.66
C VAL A 764 -24.78 -13.72 -10.08
N VAL A 765 -23.65 -14.11 -10.69
CA VAL A 765 -23.34 -13.94 -12.13
C VAL A 765 -22.29 -14.98 -12.59
N PRO A 766 -22.24 -15.36 -13.87
CA PRO A 766 -21.00 -15.65 -14.59
C PRO A 766 -20.23 -14.39 -14.97
#